data_AF-J9VF58-F1
#
_entry.id   AF-J9VF58-F1
#
_cell.length_a   1.000
_cell.length_b   1.000
_cell.length_c   1.000
_cell.angle_alpha   90.00
_cell.angle_beta   90.00
_cell.angle_gamma   90.00
#
_symmetry.space_group_name_H-M   'P 1'
#
loop_
_entity.id
_entity.type
_entity.pdbx_description
1 polymer ?
#
loop_
_entity_poly.entity_id
_entity_poly.type
_entity_poly.pdbx_seq_one_letter_code
_entity_poly.pdbx_strand_id
1 'polypeptide(L)'
;SVFPLVPCCTQTGSAPPDTSLACLVTGYLPSPVNIKWNSGKVTQGVKDFPEVTMSDGLHTRSSLLILPDRSRQGDTYQCDVTHPGTAKTVSKTFPREWCGSTRPPEVHLLAPTCEDSSTESQLELICLLLSFKPGKADMKWLVNGKESSPPTPVLSSAMGTDGFYMGQSRMNVTKQSWEKGDIYTCQVTHPAVGTELSMHNTSKCLACLRSSLDPTIYLTKPPYEDVIKNSGHVTCLVLGYDLAASRIAWKVDGQVSSAAKTEPLKVNSNGTTSLVSSHPVSLAQWGQGTKFTCKVTTPCSGELTQDITMSNTGIMKKEPSVTVSRAYHEDISGNRVSLILICEASGFYPEEISISWLKNNSPELKSSYNNGPVSGSGTFSAYSILKVEQSQGDGNYTCMVHHPAMEEPKSVVEKVTPGGGNCNRHPLEVSLLPPSLEDLYIAQNATISCLVSGMETPGSLEVSWSRASEGLLAVVSREPVLQEDGTYSATSILRVCVEEWQAGEEFTCTVKHQDIPSAIVKTIRKSHMVSLRAPSVYISPPHAEELSLRESATITCLASGFQPREILVTWTQQDRPVPQEAYTNIGPVREAGKEELYFIYSKLNVLASEWERGDTYACVVGHEGLPMTFLQRSVDKSSGKPTAVNVSVILSDTDVTCY
;
A
#
# COMPACT_ATOMS: atom_id res chain seq x y z
N SER A 1 27.90 32.12 -77.32
CA SER A 1 27.77 31.74 -75.89
C SER A 1 27.85 30.24 -75.72
N VAL A 2 28.29 29.75 -74.55
CA VAL A 2 28.41 28.32 -74.23
C VAL A 2 27.59 28.00 -72.98
N PHE A 3 26.70 27.02 -73.08
CA PHE A 3 25.77 26.61 -72.03
C PHE A 3 25.98 25.14 -71.67
N PRO A 4 26.34 24.83 -70.41
CA PRO A 4 26.28 23.46 -69.89
C PRO A 4 24.83 23.12 -69.54
N LEU A 5 24.34 22.00 -70.08
CA LEU A 5 22.98 21.50 -69.88
C LEU A 5 23.04 20.17 -69.12
N VAL A 6 22.34 20.12 -67.98
CA VAL A 6 22.21 18.93 -67.14
C VAL A 6 20.85 18.26 -67.34
N PRO A 7 20.72 16.94 -67.16
CA PRO A 7 19.46 16.24 -67.35
C PRO A 7 18.44 16.63 -66.26
N CYS A 8 17.16 16.73 -66.64
CA CYS A 8 16.07 16.87 -65.69
C CYS A 8 15.92 15.56 -64.90
N CYS A 9 15.88 15.61 -63.56
CA CYS A 9 15.70 14.41 -62.74
C CYS A 9 14.22 13.92 -62.86
N THR A 10 13.87 13.18 -63.93
CA THR A 10 12.53 12.57 -64.14
C THR A 10 12.55 11.07 -63.79
N GLN A 11 11.74 10.65 -62.83
CA GLN A 11 11.67 9.26 -62.35
C GLN A 11 10.41 8.55 -62.88
N THR A 12 10.54 7.86 -64.00
CA THR A 12 9.65 6.73 -64.35
C THR A 12 10.49 5.47 -64.34
N GLY A 13 9.99 4.42 -63.69
CA GLY A 13 10.69 3.14 -63.41
C GLY A 13 11.04 2.28 -64.63
N SER A 14 11.27 2.87 -65.80
CA SER A 14 11.94 2.22 -66.93
C SER A 14 13.13 3.08 -67.34
N ALA A 15 14.33 2.52 -67.21
CA ALA A 15 15.62 3.17 -67.49
C ALA A 15 15.63 3.98 -68.82
N PRO A 16 16.49 5.00 -68.92
CA PRO A 16 17.81 4.69 -69.48
C PRO A 16 18.91 4.72 -68.41
N PRO A 17 19.85 3.77 -68.45
CA PRO A 17 20.90 3.60 -67.44
C PRO A 17 22.03 4.63 -67.55
N ASP A 18 21.90 5.61 -68.46
CA ASP A 18 22.96 6.55 -68.79
C ASP A 18 22.56 8.00 -68.49
N THR A 19 23.41 8.71 -67.77
CA THR A 19 23.25 10.16 -67.52
C THR A 19 23.82 10.92 -68.71
N SER A 20 23.06 11.86 -69.28
CA SER A 20 23.51 12.63 -70.44
C SER A 20 23.78 14.10 -70.09
N LEU A 21 24.99 14.56 -70.35
CA LEU A 21 25.40 15.97 -70.24
C LEU A 21 25.41 16.58 -71.64
N ALA A 22 24.86 17.77 -71.83
CA ALA A 22 24.92 18.46 -73.12
C ALA A 22 25.67 19.78 -73.01
N CYS A 23 26.42 20.11 -74.06
CA CYS A 23 27.07 21.41 -74.23
C CYS A 23 26.48 22.09 -75.46
N LEU A 24 25.80 23.20 -75.24
CA LEU A 24 25.16 23.97 -76.30
C LEU A 24 25.95 25.26 -76.58
N VAL A 25 26.32 25.47 -77.83
CA VAL A 25 27.03 26.66 -78.30
C VAL A 25 26.13 27.41 -79.27
N THR A 26 25.80 28.66 -78.95
CA THR A 26 24.91 29.48 -79.80
C THR A 26 25.57 30.81 -80.17
N GLY A 27 25.16 31.39 -81.29
CA GLY A 27 25.47 32.78 -81.63
C GLY A 27 26.93 33.02 -82.01
N TYR A 28 27.50 32.22 -82.91
CA TYR A 28 28.89 32.38 -83.37
C TYR A 28 28.99 32.43 -84.91
N LEU A 29 30.03 33.11 -85.39
CA LEU A 29 30.43 33.28 -86.79
C LEU A 29 31.96 33.57 -86.83
N PRO A 30 32.73 33.03 -87.79
CA PRO A 30 32.32 32.06 -88.82
C PRO A 30 32.30 30.60 -88.31
N SER A 31 31.52 29.73 -88.96
CA SER A 31 31.62 28.27 -88.77
C SER A 31 33.02 27.75 -89.14
N PRO A 32 33.60 26.72 -88.46
CA PRO A 32 33.01 25.90 -87.40
C PRO A 32 33.56 26.21 -85.99
N VAL A 33 32.87 25.77 -84.93
CA VAL A 33 33.44 25.64 -83.56
C VAL A 33 33.86 24.21 -83.26
N ASN A 34 34.92 24.02 -82.47
CA ASN A 34 35.37 22.72 -81.99
C ASN A 34 34.99 22.52 -80.52
N ILE A 35 34.23 21.48 -80.21
CA ILE A 35 33.78 21.12 -78.86
C ILE A 35 34.58 19.90 -78.38
N LYS A 36 35.26 20.02 -77.24
CA LYS A 36 35.97 18.91 -76.58
C LYS A 36 35.52 18.74 -75.14
N TRP A 37 35.43 17.50 -74.68
CA TRP A 37 35.12 17.18 -73.28
C TRP A 37 36.42 16.93 -72.49
N ASN A 38 36.57 17.60 -71.34
CA ASN A 38 37.76 17.62 -70.49
C ASN A 38 39.05 17.77 -71.30
N SER A 39 39.06 18.76 -72.20
CA SER A 39 40.17 19.10 -73.10
C SER A 39 40.60 17.95 -74.01
N GLY A 40 39.67 17.06 -74.37
CA GLY A 40 39.90 15.90 -75.25
C GLY A 40 40.27 14.62 -74.51
N LYS A 41 40.27 14.63 -73.16
CA LYS A 41 40.48 13.42 -72.34
C LYS A 41 39.27 12.49 -72.34
N VAL A 42 38.07 13.02 -72.56
CA VAL A 42 36.83 12.25 -72.63
C VAL A 42 36.38 12.18 -74.09
N THR A 43 36.43 10.97 -74.65
CA THR A 43 36.01 10.67 -76.03
C THR A 43 34.94 9.59 -76.10
N GLN A 44 34.85 8.74 -75.08
CA GLN A 44 33.85 7.69 -74.97
C GLN A 44 32.50 8.29 -74.55
N GLY A 45 31.41 7.87 -75.20
CA GLY A 45 30.05 8.35 -74.92
C GLY A 45 29.73 9.73 -75.52
N VAL A 46 30.67 10.38 -76.22
CA VAL A 46 30.47 11.68 -76.86
C VAL A 46 29.72 11.51 -78.20
N LYS A 47 28.67 12.31 -78.40
CA LYS A 47 27.88 12.43 -79.62
C LYS A 47 27.77 13.90 -80.00
N ASP A 48 28.45 14.28 -81.09
CA ASP A 48 28.36 15.63 -81.64
C ASP A 48 27.21 15.74 -82.65
N PHE A 49 26.50 16.85 -82.60
CA PHE A 49 25.44 17.17 -83.56
C PHE A 49 25.94 18.15 -84.62
N PRO A 50 25.36 18.10 -85.85
CA PRO A 50 25.72 19.03 -86.91
C PRO A 50 25.35 20.47 -86.54
N GLU A 51 26.06 21.41 -87.15
CA GLU A 51 25.84 22.84 -86.96
C GLU A 51 24.59 23.30 -87.72
N VAL A 52 23.80 24.17 -87.09
CA VAL A 52 22.55 24.71 -87.64
C VAL A 52 22.66 26.23 -87.71
N THR A 53 22.41 26.79 -88.89
CA THR A 53 22.30 28.25 -89.09
C THR A 53 20.91 28.71 -88.68
N MET A 54 20.85 29.68 -87.77
CA MET A 54 19.62 30.30 -87.31
C MET A 54 19.17 31.41 -88.29
N SER A 55 17.93 31.89 -88.14
CA SER A 55 17.34 32.90 -89.02
C SER A 55 18.05 34.26 -88.99
N ASP A 56 18.85 34.52 -87.95
CA ASP A 56 19.70 35.71 -87.78
C ASP A 56 21.08 35.57 -88.47
N GLY A 57 21.34 34.45 -89.15
CA GLY A 57 22.59 34.15 -89.82
C GLY A 57 23.70 33.65 -88.90
N LEU A 58 23.46 33.55 -87.59
CA LEU A 58 24.41 32.99 -86.62
C LEU A 58 24.27 31.47 -86.55
N HIS A 59 25.36 30.79 -86.19
CA HIS A 59 25.35 29.35 -86.07
C HIS A 59 25.15 28.86 -84.63
N THR A 60 24.61 27.65 -84.50
CA THR A 60 24.43 26.90 -83.26
C THR A 60 24.92 25.46 -83.44
N ARG A 61 25.61 24.91 -82.44
CA ARG A 61 26.06 23.52 -82.41
C ARG A 61 25.99 22.96 -81.00
N SER A 62 25.72 21.66 -80.89
CA SER A 62 25.67 20.95 -79.60
C SER A 62 26.49 19.67 -79.61
N SER A 63 26.93 19.27 -78.42
CA SER A 63 27.59 17.99 -78.16
C SER A 63 26.97 17.35 -76.91
N LEU A 64 26.80 16.05 -76.90
CA LEU A 64 26.20 15.27 -75.82
C LEU A 64 27.20 14.23 -75.32
N LEU A 65 27.38 14.11 -74.02
CA LEU A 65 28.18 13.08 -73.36
C LEU A 65 27.27 12.14 -72.58
N ILE A 66 27.26 10.87 -72.94
CA ILE A 66 26.49 9.80 -72.31
C ILE A 66 27.40 9.04 -71.35
N LEU A 67 27.10 9.09 -70.04
CA LEU A 67 27.88 8.48 -68.97
C LEU A 67 27.22 7.18 -68.47
N PRO A 68 27.97 6.07 -68.34
CA PRO A 68 27.44 4.83 -67.79
C PRO A 68 27.13 4.93 -66.29
N ASP A 69 26.19 4.11 -65.81
CA ASP A 69 25.52 4.17 -64.49
C ASP A 69 26.46 4.25 -63.25
N ARG A 70 27.70 3.78 -63.36
CA ARG A 70 28.69 3.75 -62.25
C ARG A 70 29.51 5.03 -62.08
N SER A 71 29.39 6.01 -62.96
CA SER A 71 30.20 7.25 -62.95
C SER A 71 29.71 8.31 -61.94
N ARG A 72 28.77 7.96 -61.05
CA ARG A 72 27.97 8.91 -60.23
C ARG A 72 28.69 9.54 -59.03
N GLN A 73 30.01 9.42 -58.89
CA GLN A 73 30.71 9.96 -57.72
C GLN A 73 32.07 10.57 -58.07
N GLY A 74 32.14 11.91 -58.01
CA GLY A 74 33.39 12.66 -57.82
C GLY A 74 34.05 13.27 -59.05
N ASP A 75 33.69 12.84 -60.26
CA ASP A 75 34.33 13.35 -61.49
C ASP A 75 33.78 14.71 -61.91
N THR A 76 34.70 15.62 -62.26
CA THR A 76 34.36 16.97 -62.73
C THR A 76 34.41 17.01 -64.25
N TYR A 77 33.26 17.17 -64.90
CA TYR A 77 33.16 17.27 -66.36
C TYR A 77 33.23 18.74 -66.80
N GLN A 78 33.87 18.99 -67.94
CA GLN A 78 34.05 20.31 -68.52
C GLN A 78 33.89 20.24 -70.04
N CYS A 79 33.13 21.17 -70.60
CA CYS A 79 33.04 21.37 -72.04
C CYS A 79 33.96 22.54 -72.45
N ASP A 80 34.91 22.26 -73.33
CA ASP A 80 35.88 23.20 -73.88
C ASP A 80 35.55 23.51 -75.33
N VAL A 81 35.17 24.74 -75.60
CA VAL A 81 34.75 25.19 -76.94
C VAL A 81 35.78 26.14 -77.51
N THR A 82 36.39 25.78 -78.64
CA THR A 82 37.38 26.61 -79.34
C THR A 82 36.80 27.10 -80.66
N HIS A 83 36.86 28.41 -80.90
CA HIS A 83 36.43 29.05 -82.14
C HIS A 83 37.66 29.45 -82.97
N PRO A 84 37.99 28.74 -84.07
CA PRO A 84 39.18 28.97 -84.89
C PRO A 84 39.23 30.39 -85.47
N GLY A 85 38.08 30.93 -85.89
CA GLY A 85 38.00 32.26 -86.50
C GLY A 85 38.40 33.41 -85.57
N THR A 86 38.34 33.22 -84.24
CA THR A 86 38.75 34.24 -83.25
C THR A 86 39.87 33.78 -82.31
N ALA A 87 40.40 32.56 -82.51
CA ALA A 87 41.35 31.91 -81.60
C ALA A 87 40.92 31.90 -80.11
N LYS A 88 39.61 32.00 -79.83
CA LYS A 88 39.08 32.07 -78.46
C LYS A 88 38.62 30.69 -77.99
N THR A 89 39.02 30.31 -76.79
CA THR A 89 38.52 29.13 -76.09
C THR A 89 37.67 29.54 -74.89
N VAL A 90 36.51 28.91 -74.74
CA VAL A 90 35.59 29.09 -73.60
C VAL A 90 35.32 27.73 -72.99
N SER A 91 35.60 27.62 -71.69
CA SER A 91 35.39 26.40 -70.92
C SER A 91 34.24 26.57 -69.94
N LYS A 92 33.37 25.56 -69.85
CA LYS A 92 32.26 25.50 -68.90
C LYS A 92 32.30 24.18 -68.14
N THR A 93 32.45 24.29 -66.82
CA THR A 93 32.48 23.16 -65.90
C THR A 93 31.07 22.83 -65.42
N PHE A 94 30.76 21.55 -65.29
CA PHE A 94 29.50 21.07 -64.72
C PHE A 94 29.60 21.00 -63.18
N PRO A 95 28.51 21.24 -62.43
CA PRO A 95 28.50 21.07 -60.97
C PRO A 95 28.91 19.64 -60.58
N ARG A 96 29.47 19.42 -59.38
CA ARG A 96 29.81 18.07 -58.90
C ARG A 96 28.60 17.24 -58.49
N GLU A 97 27.49 17.88 -58.15
CA GLU A 97 26.21 17.25 -57.77
C GLU A 97 25.10 17.76 -58.69
N TRP A 98 24.38 16.85 -59.36
CA TRP A 98 23.38 17.18 -60.38
C TRP A 98 21.92 17.05 -59.92
N CYS A 99 21.66 16.28 -58.86
CA CYS A 99 20.39 16.27 -58.13
C CYS A 99 20.72 16.54 -56.65
N GLY A 100 20.07 17.54 -56.03
CA GLY A 100 20.34 17.89 -54.63
C GLY A 100 20.07 16.75 -53.65
N SER A 101 20.74 16.75 -52.50
CA SER A 101 20.59 15.75 -51.42
C SER A 101 19.12 15.38 -51.17
N THR A 102 18.74 14.15 -51.50
CA THR A 102 17.46 13.57 -51.08
C THR A 102 17.49 13.36 -49.57
N ARG A 103 16.45 13.79 -48.87
CA ARG A 103 16.34 13.62 -47.42
C ARG A 103 14.96 13.06 -47.07
N PRO A 104 14.87 11.90 -46.39
CA PRO A 104 13.59 11.34 -45.97
C PRO A 104 12.93 12.22 -44.90
N PRO A 105 11.59 12.20 -44.79
CA PRO A 105 10.87 12.93 -43.76
C PRO A 105 11.14 12.36 -42.38
N GLU A 106 11.33 13.27 -41.42
CA GLU A 106 11.23 12.96 -40.01
C GLU A 106 9.75 13.02 -39.62
N VAL A 107 9.21 11.88 -39.17
CA VAL A 107 7.77 11.74 -38.92
C VAL A 107 7.50 11.77 -37.42
N HIS A 108 6.68 12.72 -37.00
CA HIS A 108 6.22 12.87 -35.62
C HIS A 108 4.70 12.69 -35.55
N LEU A 109 4.26 11.82 -34.63
CA LEU A 109 2.85 11.52 -34.44
C LEU A 109 2.39 12.10 -33.10
N LEU A 110 1.54 13.12 -33.17
CA LEU A 110 1.00 13.81 -32.00
C LEU A 110 -0.36 13.23 -31.64
N ALA A 111 -0.45 12.74 -30.40
CA ALA A 111 -1.66 12.23 -29.79
C ALA A 111 -2.41 13.33 -29.02
N PRO A 112 -3.74 13.17 -28.79
CA PRO A 112 -4.50 14.05 -27.91
C PRO A 112 -3.96 14.00 -26.47
N THR A 113 -4.30 15.03 -25.69
CA THR A 113 -3.96 15.08 -24.27
C THR A 113 -4.70 13.99 -23.49
N CYS A 114 -4.02 13.40 -22.51
CA CYS A 114 -4.56 12.32 -21.67
C CYS A 114 -5.44 12.82 -20.51
N GLU A 115 -5.99 14.03 -20.59
CA GLU A 115 -6.86 14.60 -19.55
C GLU A 115 -8.33 14.26 -19.81
N ASP A 116 -8.99 13.69 -18.79
CA ASP A 116 -10.37 13.19 -18.86
C ASP A 116 -11.46 14.28 -19.00
N SER A 117 -11.11 15.56 -18.84
CA SER A 117 -12.06 16.67 -18.79
C SER A 117 -12.63 17.09 -20.15
N SER A 118 -12.20 16.48 -21.25
CA SER A 118 -12.76 16.80 -22.57
C SER A 118 -14.18 16.23 -22.71
N THR A 119 -15.18 17.12 -22.79
CA THR A 119 -16.55 16.78 -23.20
C THR A 119 -16.68 16.55 -24.70
N GLU A 120 -15.57 16.68 -25.44
CA GLU A 120 -15.51 16.49 -26.88
C GLU A 120 -15.73 15.02 -27.26
N SER A 121 -16.64 14.81 -28.21
CA SER A 121 -16.94 13.48 -28.75
C SER A 121 -15.90 13.01 -29.77
N GLN A 122 -15.08 13.92 -30.29
CA GLN A 122 -14.04 13.68 -31.27
C GLN A 122 -12.69 14.22 -30.78
N LEU A 123 -11.64 13.43 -30.97
CA LEU A 123 -10.25 13.77 -30.67
C LEU A 123 -9.47 13.92 -31.98
N GLU A 124 -8.44 14.77 -32.00
CA GLU A 124 -7.62 15.01 -33.19
C GLU A 124 -6.23 14.36 -33.05
N LEU A 125 -5.80 13.60 -34.06
CA LEU A 125 -4.44 13.11 -34.24
C LEU A 125 -3.73 13.89 -35.34
N ILE A 126 -2.46 14.21 -35.16
CA ILE A 126 -1.66 14.96 -36.15
C ILE A 126 -0.41 14.17 -36.49
N CYS A 127 -0.20 13.89 -37.77
CA CYS A 127 1.05 13.34 -38.27
C CYS A 127 1.83 14.45 -39.00
N LEU A 128 3.00 14.80 -38.46
CA LEU A 128 3.90 15.84 -38.93
C LEU A 128 5.06 15.23 -39.69
N LEU A 129 5.36 15.74 -40.89
CA LEU A 129 6.52 15.39 -41.69
C LEU A 129 7.45 16.60 -41.72
N LEU A 130 8.67 16.45 -41.22
CA LEU A 130 9.66 17.53 -41.13
C LEU A 130 10.87 17.29 -42.02
N SER A 131 11.43 18.39 -42.50
CA SER A 131 12.75 18.48 -43.13
C SER A 131 13.01 17.49 -44.29
N PHE A 132 12.05 17.30 -45.19
CA PHE A 132 12.19 16.35 -46.32
C PHE A 132 12.43 17.01 -47.67
N LYS A 133 13.07 16.26 -48.58
CA LYS A 133 13.28 16.60 -50.00
C LYS A 133 13.32 15.31 -50.85
N PRO A 134 12.62 15.24 -51.99
CA PRO A 134 11.77 16.28 -52.62
C PRO A 134 10.39 16.40 -51.94
N GLY A 135 9.65 17.49 -52.19
CA GLY A 135 8.34 17.76 -51.55
C GLY A 135 7.19 16.79 -51.87
N LYS A 136 7.44 15.70 -52.59
CA LYS A 136 6.44 14.69 -52.96
C LYS A 136 6.47 13.53 -51.97
N ALA A 137 5.68 13.63 -50.91
CA ALA A 137 5.41 12.55 -49.95
C ALA A 137 3.93 12.18 -50.01
N ASP A 138 3.60 10.90 -49.91
CA ASP A 138 2.22 10.43 -49.77
C ASP A 138 1.99 9.91 -48.35
N MET A 139 0.78 10.09 -47.84
CA MET A 139 0.40 9.69 -46.49
C MET A 139 -1.00 9.04 -46.49
N LYS A 140 -1.14 7.97 -45.70
CA LYS A 140 -2.43 7.34 -45.39
C LYS A 140 -2.54 7.04 -43.89
N TRP A 141 -3.76 7.06 -43.36
CA TRP A 141 -4.04 6.57 -42.02
C TRP A 141 -4.63 5.15 -42.05
N LEU A 142 -4.19 4.34 -41.08
CA LEU A 142 -4.75 3.03 -40.82
C LEU A 142 -5.33 2.98 -39.41
N VAL A 143 -6.49 2.33 -39.25
CA VAL A 143 -7.09 2.00 -37.95
C VAL A 143 -7.03 0.50 -37.77
N ASN A 144 -6.33 0.02 -36.75
CA ASN A 144 -6.09 -1.41 -36.50
C ASN A 144 -5.58 -2.14 -37.78
N GLY A 145 -4.71 -1.49 -38.55
CA GLY A 145 -4.12 -2.03 -39.79
C GLY A 145 -5.01 -1.97 -41.04
N LYS A 146 -6.21 -1.38 -40.99
CA LYS A 146 -7.10 -1.20 -42.16
C LYS A 146 -7.21 0.28 -42.55
N GLU A 147 -7.33 0.58 -43.85
CA GLU A 147 -7.52 1.97 -44.31
C GLU A 147 -8.75 2.62 -43.66
N SER A 148 -8.58 3.86 -43.20
CA SER A 148 -9.63 4.61 -42.51
C SER A 148 -10.76 5.03 -43.47
N SER A 149 -12.01 5.03 -42.96
CA SER A 149 -13.18 5.57 -43.65
C SER A 149 -13.83 6.66 -42.77
N PRO A 150 -14.04 7.89 -43.27
CA PRO A 150 -13.83 8.38 -44.64
C PRO A 150 -12.34 8.53 -45.03
N PRO A 151 -12.01 8.60 -46.34
CA PRO A 151 -10.66 8.82 -46.81
C PRO A 151 -10.07 10.12 -46.24
N THR A 152 -8.83 10.05 -45.80
CA THR A 152 -8.17 11.08 -45.00
C THR A 152 -7.87 12.36 -45.77
N PRO A 153 -7.81 13.52 -45.09
CA PRO A 153 -7.40 14.76 -45.72
C PRO A 153 -5.98 14.65 -46.31
N VAL A 154 -5.84 15.17 -47.53
CA VAL A 154 -4.60 15.19 -48.32
C VAL A 154 -3.47 15.83 -47.50
N LEU A 155 -2.26 15.28 -47.60
CA LEU A 155 -1.05 15.86 -47.00
C LEU A 155 -0.92 17.33 -47.43
N SER A 156 -0.97 18.25 -46.47
CA SER A 156 -0.68 19.65 -46.72
C SER A 156 0.81 19.88 -46.53
N SER A 157 1.56 20.22 -47.58
CA SER A 157 3.00 20.46 -47.53
C SER A 157 3.39 21.84 -48.05
N ALA A 158 4.35 22.49 -47.40
CA ALA A 158 4.92 23.78 -47.80
C ALA A 158 6.46 23.74 -47.75
N MET A 159 7.11 24.52 -48.63
CA MET A 159 8.57 24.67 -48.64
C MET A 159 9.00 25.80 -47.70
N GLY A 160 9.94 25.51 -46.82
CA GLY A 160 10.60 26.49 -45.96
C GLY A 160 11.65 27.33 -46.71
N THR A 161 12.13 28.39 -46.06
CA THR A 161 13.19 29.26 -46.60
C THR A 161 14.56 28.58 -46.68
N ASP A 162 14.76 27.48 -45.96
CA ASP A 162 15.89 26.55 -46.03
C ASP A 162 15.79 25.57 -47.22
N GLY A 163 14.70 25.67 -47.99
CA GLY A 163 14.36 24.84 -49.12
C GLY A 163 13.82 23.46 -48.75
N PHE A 164 13.78 23.07 -47.47
CA PHE A 164 13.19 21.80 -47.04
C PHE A 164 11.67 21.89 -46.96
N TYR A 165 10.99 20.77 -47.16
CA TYR A 165 9.54 20.70 -47.04
C TYR A 165 9.13 20.28 -45.65
N MET A 166 7.99 20.81 -45.21
CA MET A 166 7.26 20.39 -44.03
C MET A 166 5.81 20.13 -44.42
N GLY A 167 5.18 19.14 -43.80
CA GLY A 167 3.77 18.87 -44.03
C GLY A 167 3.06 18.24 -42.85
N GLN A 168 1.73 18.29 -42.87
CA GLN A 168 0.90 17.69 -41.83
C GLN A 168 -0.38 17.09 -42.40
N SER A 169 -0.92 16.09 -41.71
CA SER A 169 -2.28 15.59 -41.89
C SER A 169 -2.94 15.39 -40.53
N ARG A 170 -4.25 15.59 -40.49
CA ARG A 170 -5.09 15.55 -39.29
C ARG A 170 -6.13 14.45 -39.44
N MET A 171 -6.38 13.70 -38.37
CA MET A 171 -7.40 12.66 -38.33
C MET A 171 -8.29 12.85 -37.11
N ASN A 172 -9.61 12.91 -37.33
CA ASN A 172 -10.59 12.92 -36.24
C ASN A 172 -10.93 11.48 -35.85
N VAL A 173 -10.81 11.17 -34.56
CA VAL A 173 -11.11 9.85 -33.99
C VAL A 173 -12.18 9.99 -32.91
N THR A 174 -12.99 8.96 -32.67
CA THR A 174 -14.01 9.02 -31.62
C THR A 174 -13.39 8.74 -30.26
N LYS A 175 -13.87 9.44 -29.21
CA LYS A 175 -13.42 9.20 -27.84
C LYS A 175 -13.56 7.72 -27.46
N GLN A 176 -14.66 7.07 -27.85
CA GLN A 176 -14.87 5.64 -27.57
C GLN A 176 -13.82 4.71 -28.19
N SER A 177 -13.39 4.98 -29.44
CA SER A 177 -12.39 4.15 -30.13
C SER A 177 -10.99 4.36 -29.53
N TRP A 178 -10.66 5.60 -29.15
CA TRP A 178 -9.44 5.93 -28.42
C TRP A 178 -9.39 5.26 -27.03
N GLU A 179 -10.47 5.37 -26.26
CA GLU A 179 -10.64 4.78 -24.92
C GLU A 179 -10.56 3.25 -24.91
N LYS A 180 -10.98 2.62 -26.01
CA LYS A 180 -10.87 1.18 -26.22
C LYS A 180 -9.43 0.72 -26.46
N GLY A 181 -8.51 1.64 -26.80
CA GLY A 181 -7.12 1.33 -27.14
C GLY A 181 -6.93 0.91 -28.60
N ASP A 182 -7.82 1.32 -29.52
CA ASP A 182 -7.60 1.09 -30.95
C ASP A 182 -6.28 1.78 -31.41
N ILE A 183 -5.57 1.14 -32.34
CA ILE A 183 -4.26 1.59 -32.83
C ILE A 183 -4.42 2.39 -34.11
N TYR A 184 -3.89 3.60 -34.13
CA TYR A 184 -3.87 4.50 -35.28
C TYR A 184 -2.46 4.58 -35.83
N THR A 185 -2.31 4.34 -37.13
CA THR A 185 -1.01 4.34 -37.81
C THR A 185 -0.97 5.43 -38.86
N CYS A 186 0.06 6.29 -38.77
CA CYS A 186 0.46 7.16 -39.87
C CYS A 186 1.44 6.40 -40.77
N GLN A 187 0.99 6.08 -41.98
CA GLN A 187 1.79 5.43 -43.02
C GLN A 187 2.28 6.48 -44.02
N VAL A 188 3.61 6.61 -44.15
CA VAL A 188 4.26 7.60 -45.02
C VAL A 188 5.10 6.90 -46.09
N THR A 189 4.99 7.37 -47.34
CA THR A 189 5.85 6.96 -48.45
C THR A 189 6.56 8.15 -49.06
N HIS A 190 7.87 8.02 -49.28
CA HIS A 190 8.68 9.11 -49.80
C HIS A 190 9.79 8.58 -50.74
N PRO A 191 10.11 9.27 -51.86
CA PRO A 191 11.10 8.81 -52.84
C PRO A 191 12.50 8.54 -52.29
N ALA A 192 12.91 9.21 -51.20
CA ALA A 192 14.22 8.98 -50.56
C ALA A 192 14.29 7.68 -49.75
N VAL A 193 13.16 7.06 -49.42
CA VAL A 193 13.05 5.81 -48.63
C VAL A 193 12.88 4.58 -49.54
N GLY A 194 12.62 4.78 -50.84
CA GLY A 194 12.42 3.70 -51.80
C GLY A 194 11.04 3.04 -51.66
N THR A 195 11.00 1.70 -51.64
CA THR A 195 9.76 0.91 -51.47
C THR A 195 9.38 0.66 -50.02
N GLU A 196 10.21 1.08 -49.07
CA GLU A 196 10.00 0.86 -47.64
C GLU A 196 8.99 1.88 -47.07
N LEU A 197 8.04 1.38 -46.28
CA LEU A 197 6.95 2.17 -45.70
C LEU A 197 7.35 2.65 -44.29
N SER A 198 7.28 3.96 -44.04
CA SER A 198 7.46 4.48 -42.67
C SER A 198 6.14 4.38 -41.92
N MET A 199 6.12 3.63 -40.82
CA MET A 199 4.91 3.33 -40.05
C MET A 199 5.06 3.85 -38.62
N HIS A 200 4.21 4.79 -38.23
CA HIS A 200 4.20 5.37 -36.88
C HIS A 200 2.87 5.09 -36.22
N ASN A 201 2.89 4.37 -35.11
CA ASN A 201 1.69 3.94 -34.40
C ASN A 201 1.45 4.81 -33.15
N THR A 202 0.20 5.09 -32.85
CA THR A 202 -0.23 5.68 -31.59
C THR A 202 -1.55 5.07 -31.14
N SER A 203 -1.78 5.09 -29.84
CA SER A 203 -3.01 4.68 -29.19
C SER A 203 -3.02 5.30 -27.79
N LYS A 204 -4.15 5.20 -27.08
CA LYS A 204 -4.20 5.60 -25.67
C LYS A 204 -3.12 4.93 -24.83
N CYS A 205 -2.86 3.65 -25.06
CA CYS A 205 -1.88 2.87 -24.31
C CYS A 205 -0.42 3.26 -24.62
N LEU A 206 -0.15 3.79 -25.82
CA LEU A 206 1.19 4.26 -26.20
C LEU A 206 1.42 5.73 -25.79
N ALA A 207 0.38 6.56 -25.87
CA ALA A 207 0.46 7.99 -25.59
C ALA A 207 0.31 8.32 -24.10
N CYS A 208 -0.50 7.55 -23.36
CA CYS A 208 -0.83 7.82 -21.96
C CYS A 208 -0.14 6.81 -21.04
N LEU A 209 1.02 7.21 -20.52
CA LEU A 209 1.85 6.35 -19.65
C LEU A 209 1.09 5.83 -18.41
N ARG A 210 0.16 6.62 -17.85
CA ARG A 210 -0.63 6.19 -16.69
C ARG A 210 -1.66 5.10 -17.04
N SER A 211 -2.17 5.10 -18.27
CA SER A 211 -3.14 4.12 -18.77
C SER A 211 -2.50 2.78 -19.12
N SER A 212 -1.18 2.75 -19.38
CA SER A 212 -0.44 1.52 -19.64
C SER A 212 0.13 0.86 -18.38
N LEU A 213 -0.06 1.45 -17.19
CA LEU A 213 0.31 0.82 -15.94
C LEU A 213 -0.72 -0.23 -15.53
N ASP A 214 -0.24 -1.43 -15.24
CA ASP A 214 -1.07 -2.53 -14.77
C ASP A 214 -1.75 -2.17 -13.44
N PRO A 215 -3.09 -2.31 -13.34
CA PRO A 215 -3.76 -2.11 -12.08
C PRO A 215 -3.43 -3.21 -11.08
N THR A 216 -3.48 -2.86 -9.80
CA THR A 216 -3.29 -3.82 -8.71
C THR A 216 -4.62 -4.43 -8.30
N ILE A 217 -4.66 -5.75 -8.16
CA ILE A 217 -5.85 -6.51 -7.74
C ILE A 217 -5.66 -6.98 -6.30
N TYR A 218 -6.57 -6.58 -5.42
CA TYR A 218 -6.67 -7.07 -4.05
C TYR A 218 -7.89 -7.97 -3.94
N LEU A 219 -7.69 -9.21 -3.52
CA LEU A 219 -8.75 -10.20 -3.36
C LEU A 219 -8.80 -10.64 -1.90
N THR A 220 -9.90 -10.38 -1.22
CA THR A 220 -10.03 -10.56 0.24
C THR A 220 -11.17 -11.51 0.58
N LYS A 221 -10.96 -12.37 1.59
CA LYS A 221 -12.03 -13.20 2.16
C LYS A 221 -12.93 -12.33 3.07
N PRO A 222 -14.23 -12.62 3.16
CA PRO A 222 -15.07 -12.04 4.21
C PRO A 222 -14.70 -12.60 5.59
N PRO A 223 -15.10 -11.91 6.67
CA PRO A 223 -15.09 -12.47 8.02
C PRO A 223 -15.84 -13.80 8.06
N TYR A 224 -15.32 -14.78 8.82
CA TYR A 224 -15.96 -16.10 8.93
C TYR A 224 -17.38 -16.02 9.51
N GLU A 225 -17.62 -15.06 10.41
CA GLU A 225 -18.94 -14.77 10.98
C GLU A 225 -19.99 -14.44 9.91
N ASP A 226 -19.62 -13.65 8.90
CA ASP A 226 -20.53 -13.27 7.82
C ASP A 226 -20.89 -14.46 6.93
N VAL A 227 -19.94 -15.39 6.74
CA VAL A 227 -20.20 -16.62 5.99
C VAL A 227 -21.22 -17.50 6.72
N ILE A 228 -21.10 -17.61 8.04
CA ILE A 228 -22.05 -18.35 8.88
C ILE A 228 -23.44 -17.69 8.83
N LYS A 229 -23.50 -16.36 8.81
CA LYS A 229 -24.75 -15.58 8.71
C LYS A 229 -25.31 -15.49 7.28
N ASN A 230 -24.69 -16.16 6.29
CA ASN A 230 -25.02 -16.06 4.87
C ASN A 230 -24.97 -14.62 4.30
N SER A 231 -24.16 -13.74 4.89
CA SER A 231 -23.89 -12.37 4.45
C SER A 231 -22.48 -12.19 3.86
N GLY A 232 -21.65 -13.24 3.87
CA GLY A 232 -20.25 -13.18 3.45
C GLY A 232 -20.06 -12.96 1.94
N HIS A 233 -19.17 -12.04 1.59
CA HIS A 233 -18.78 -11.75 0.21
C HIS A 233 -17.26 -11.75 0.05
N VAL A 234 -16.76 -12.45 -0.97
CA VAL A 234 -15.37 -12.31 -1.42
C VAL A 234 -15.27 -11.02 -2.23
N THR A 235 -14.34 -10.14 -1.86
CA THR A 235 -14.24 -8.80 -2.47
C THR A 235 -12.99 -8.72 -3.33
N CYS A 236 -13.17 -8.29 -4.58
CA CYS A 236 -12.12 -7.92 -5.51
C CYS A 236 -12.07 -6.40 -5.66
N LEU A 237 -11.03 -5.79 -5.10
CA LEU A 237 -10.72 -4.37 -5.25
C LEU A 237 -9.63 -4.20 -6.31
N VAL A 238 -9.93 -3.44 -7.35
CA VAL A 238 -8.98 -3.09 -8.42
C VAL A 238 -8.60 -1.63 -8.27
N LEU A 239 -7.31 -1.35 -8.15
CA LEU A 239 -6.76 0.01 -8.02
C LEU A 239 -5.83 0.30 -9.21
N GLY A 240 -6.08 1.39 -9.92
CA GLY A 240 -5.30 1.80 -11.09
C GLY A 240 -5.53 3.28 -11.42
N TYR A 241 -4.94 3.81 -12.49
CA TYR A 241 -5.21 5.20 -12.89
C TYR A 241 -6.45 5.32 -13.77
N ASP A 242 -6.67 4.37 -14.67
CA ASP A 242 -7.65 4.48 -15.76
C ASP A 242 -8.47 3.19 -15.92
N LEU A 243 -9.50 3.04 -15.08
CA LEU A 243 -10.32 1.84 -15.01
C LEU A 243 -11.69 1.95 -15.71
N ALA A 244 -12.01 3.06 -16.37
CA ALA A 244 -13.36 3.31 -16.92
C ALA A 244 -13.81 2.26 -17.95
N ALA A 245 -12.89 1.85 -18.83
CA ALA A 245 -13.14 0.81 -19.82
C ALA A 245 -12.83 -0.62 -19.31
N SER A 246 -12.42 -0.77 -18.05
CA SER A 246 -12.07 -2.07 -17.47
C SER A 246 -13.32 -2.89 -17.12
N ARG A 247 -13.17 -4.22 -17.10
CA ARG A 247 -14.26 -5.17 -16.77
C ARG A 247 -13.76 -6.21 -15.78
N ILE A 248 -14.59 -6.53 -14.79
CA ILE A 248 -14.34 -7.59 -13.82
C ILE A 248 -15.24 -8.78 -14.15
N ALA A 249 -14.64 -9.96 -14.25
CA ALA A 249 -15.31 -11.23 -14.41
C ALA A 249 -14.86 -12.19 -13.30
N TRP A 250 -15.77 -13.06 -12.85
CA TRP A 250 -15.49 -14.02 -11.80
C TRP A 250 -15.47 -15.44 -12.34
N LYS A 251 -14.54 -16.24 -11.83
CA LYS A 251 -14.62 -17.71 -11.92
C LYS A 251 -14.67 -18.33 -10.53
N VAL A 252 -15.49 -19.36 -10.39
CA VAL A 252 -15.62 -20.18 -9.18
C VAL A 252 -15.26 -21.60 -9.59
N ASP A 253 -14.18 -22.14 -9.01
CA ASP A 253 -13.59 -23.44 -9.39
C ASP A 253 -13.36 -23.57 -10.92
N GLY A 254 -12.93 -22.48 -11.54
CA GLY A 254 -12.67 -22.38 -12.97
C GLY A 254 -13.89 -22.13 -13.86
N GLN A 255 -15.12 -22.22 -13.33
CA GLN A 255 -16.37 -21.94 -14.05
C GLN A 255 -16.77 -20.48 -13.96
N VAL A 256 -17.26 -19.89 -15.05
CA VAL A 256 -17.69 -18.48 -15.07
C VAL A 256 -18.91 -18.28 -14.19
N SER A 257 -18.87 -17.28 -13.30
CA SER A 257 -19.98 -16.92 -12.41
C SER A 257 -20.45 -15.49 -12.64
N SER A 258 -21.77 -15.30 -12.64
CA SER A 258 -22.45 -14.00 -12.74
C SER A 258 -23.09 -13.54 -11.43
N ALA A 259 -22.89 -14.27 -10.32
CA ALA A 259 -23.49 -13.93 -9.03
C ALA A 259 -22.83 -12.70 -8.35
N ALA A 260 -21.69 -12.25 -8.85
CA ALA A 260 -21.01 -11.07 -8.34
C ALA A 260 -21.72 -9.76 -8.70
N LYS A 261 -21.57 -8.77 -7.82
CA LYS A 261 -22.06 -7.41 -8.02
C LYS A 261 -20.87 -6.45 -8.07
N THR A 262 -20.84 -5.58 -9.06
CA THR A 262 -19.77 -4.59 -9.24
C THR A 262 -20.31 -3.20 -8.98
N GLU A 263 -19.63 -2.46 -8.09
CA GLU A 263 -19.96 -1.10 -7.73
C GLU A 263 -19.56 -0.11 -8.84
N PRO A 264 -20.16 1.09 -8.89
CA PRO A 264 -19.73 2.14 -9.80
C PRO A 264 -18.26 2.52 -9.62
N LEU A 265 -17.61 2.96 -10.71
CA LEU A 265 -16.25 3.47 -10.68
C LEU A 265 -16.12 4.63 -9.69
N LYS A 266 -15.10 4.57 -8.83
CA LYS A 266 -14.78 5.64 -7.89
C LYS A 266 -13.45 6.29 -8.24
N VAL A 267 -13.41 7.62 -8.23
CA VAL A 267 -12.19 8.42 -8.40
C VAL A 267 -11.67 8.80 -7.02
N ASN A 268 -10.39 8.54 -6.77
CA ASN A 268 -9.72 8.82 -5.51
C ASN A 268 -9.06 10.21 -5.54
N SER A 269 -8.87 10.81 -4.36
CA SER A 269 -8.27 12.15 -4.22
C SER A 269 -6.84 12.27 -4.76
N ASN A 270 -6.11 11.16 -4.87
CA ASN A 270 -4.76 11.09 -5.43
C ASN A 270 -4.75 10.95 -6.97
N GLY A 271 -5.91 11.00 -7.64
CA GLY A 271 -6.04 10.85 -9.09
C GLY A 271 -6.03 9.39 -9.59
N THR A 272 -6.07 8.40 -8.71
CA THR A 272 -6.32 7.00 -9.09
C THR A 272 -7.82 6.71 -9.16
N THR A 273 -8.20 5.62 -9.82
CA THR A 273 -9.54 5.07 -9.86
C THR A 273 -9.60 3.69 -9.20
N SER A 274 -10.76 3.36 -8.62
CA SER A 274 -11.02 2.07 -8.00
C SER A 274 -12.31 1.43 -8.50
N LEU A 275 -12.27 0.14 -8.76
CA LEU A 275 -13.44 -0.70 -9.00
C LEU A 275 -13.53 -1.77 -7.93
N VAL A 276 -14.72 -1.94 -7.35
CA VAL A 276 -14.98 -2.96 -6.33
C VAL A 276 -16.04 -3.91 -6.86
N SER A 277 -15.74 -5.21 -6.83
CA SER A 277 -16.70 -6.27 -7.16
C SER A 277 -16.74 -7.27 -6.02
N SER A 278 -17.95 -7.70 -5.65
CA SER A 278 -18.17 -8.58 -4.51
C SER A 278 -18.99 -9.80 -4.93
N HIS A 279 -18.49 -11.00 -4.62
CA HIS A 279 -19.13 -12.27 -4.93
C HIS A 279 -19.59 -12.97 -3.64
N PRO A 280 -20.86 -13.40 -3.53
CA PRO A 280 -21.34 -14.10 -2.34
C PRO A 280 -20.63 -15.45 -2.16
N VAL A 281 -20.35 -15.83 -0.92
CA VAL A 281 -19.76 -17.12 -0.58
C VAL A 281 -20.58 -17.81 0.50
N SER A 282 -20.86 -19.09 0.30
CA SER A 282 -21.58 -19.93 1.26
C SER A 282 -20.63 -20.74 2.15
N LEU A 283 -21.14 -21.17 3.31
CA LEU A 283 -20.40 -22.05 4.22
C LEU A 283 -19.97 -23.37 3.56
N ALA A 284 -20.79 -23.92 2.67
CA ALA A 284 -20.47 -25.14 1.92
C ALA A 284 -19.26 -24.93 0.98
N GLN A 285 -19.26 -23.83 0.22
CA GLN A 285 -18.13 -23.46 -0.63
C GLN A 285 -16.87 -23.18 0.19
N TRP A 286 -17.03 -22.57 1.37
CA TRP A 286 -15.93 -22.34 2.28
C TRP A 286 -15.28 -23.65 2.72
N GLY A 287 -16.10 -24.59 3.22
CA GLY A 287 -15.64 -25.90 3.71
C GLY A 287 -15.03 -26.80 2.64
N GLN A 288 -15.45 -26.67 1.38
CA GLN A 288 -14.89 -27.41 0.24
C GLN A 288 -13.57 -26.83 -0.28
N GLY A 289 -13.14 -25.67 0.22
CA GLY A 289 -11.95 -24.99 -0.29
C GLY A 289 -12.17 -24.46 -1.72
N THR A 290 -13.38 -24.01 -2.04
CA THR A 290 -13.70 -23.40 -3.33
C THR A 290 -12.72 -22.27 -3.66
N LYS A 291 -12.25 -22.26 -4.90
CA LYS A 291 -11.33 -21.26 -5.44
C LYS A 291 -12.10 -20.18 -6.19
N PHE A 292 -11.95 -18.94 -5.74
CA PHE A 292 -12.49 -17.75 -6.40
C PHE A 292 -11.39 -17.05 -7.17
N THR A 293 -11.65 -16.75 -8.44
CA THR A 293 -10.74 -16.02 -9.33
C THR A 293 -11.39 -14.72 -9.73
N CYS A 294 -10.75 -13.60 -9.40
CA CYS A 294 -11.09 -12.30 -9.96
C CYS A 294 -10.25 -12.07 -11.22
N LYS A 295 -10.93 -11.95 -12.36
CA LYS A 295 -10.33 -11.69 -13.67
C LYS A 295 -10.67 -10.27 -14.10
N VAL A 296 -9.66 -9.44 -14.25
CA VAL A 296 -9.78 -8.05 -14.67
C VAL A 296 -9.27 -7.92 -16.09
N THR A 297 -10.11 -7.43 -16.99
CA THR A 297 -9.73 -7.12 -18.37
C THR A 297 -9.64 -5.63 -18.53
N THR A 298 -8.46 -5.15 -18.92
CA THR A 298 -8.16 -3.75 -19.19
C THR A 298 -7.81 -3.57 -20.68
N PRO A 299 -8.07 -2.39 -21.27
CA PRO A 299 -7.68 -2.13 -22.65
C PRO A 299 -6.17 -2.20 -22.92
N CYS A 300 -5.35 -1.74 -21.98
CA CYS A 300 -3.90 -1.57 -22.19
C CYS A 300 -3.04 -2.72 -21.64
N SER A 301 -3.43 -3.31 -20.51
CA SER A 301 -2.68 -4.41 -19.88
C SER A 301 -3.24 -5.79 -20.22
N GLY A 302 -4.35 -5.85 -20.96
CA GLY A 302 -5.01 -7.11 -21.28
C GLY A 302 -5.66 -7.72 -20.03
N GLU A 303 -5.40 -9.00 -19.79
CA GLU A 303 -6.09 -9.80 -18.77
C GLU A 303 -5.18 -10.08 -17.58
N LEU A 304 -5.65 -9.67 -16.39
CA LEU A 304 -5.00 -9.88 -15.11
C LEU A 304 -5.91 -10.74 -14.23
N THR A 305 -5.34 -11.69 -13.50
CA THR A 305 -6.11 -12.61 -12.64
C THR A 305 -5.49 -12.73 -11.26
N GLN A 306 -6.32 -12.65 -10.23
CA GLN A 306 -5.95 -12.97 -8.86
C GLN A 306 -6.87 -14.08 -8.32
N ASP A 307 -6.29 -15.02 -7.58
CA ASP A 307 -7.00 -16.17 -7.03
C ASP A 307 -6.98 -16.15 -5.50
N ILE A 308 -8.06 -16.66 -4.90
CA ILE A 308 -8.13 -16.94 -3.47
C ILE A 308 -8.90 -18.24 -3.20
N THR A 309 -8.39 -19.02 -2.26
CA THR A 309 -9.01 -20.28 -1.83
C THR A 309 -9.61 -20.11 -0.44
N MET A 310 -10.86 -20.50 -0.25
CA MET A 310 -11.58 -20.22 1.00
C MET A 310 -11.02 -20.99 2.21
N SER A 311 -10.68 -22.26 2.04
CA SER A 311 -10.05 -23.08 3.08
C SER A 311 -9.05 -24.06 2.48
N ASN A 312 -8.08 -24.49 3.29
CA ASN A 312 -7.11 -25.49 2.87
C ASN A 312 -7.60 -26.89 3.24
N THR A 313 -8.15 -27.62 2.27
CA THR A 313 -8.81 -28.94 2.47
C THR A 313 -7.84 -30.10 2.70
N GLY A 314 -6.52 -29.88 2.58
CA GLY A 314 -5.49 -30.90 2.74
C GLY A 314 -4.80 -30.94 4.12
N ILE A 315 -5.20 -30.10 5.07
CA ILE A 315 -4.50 -29.95 6.36
C ILE A 315 -5.35 -30.48 7.52
N MET A 316 -4.68 -31.13 8.48
CA MET A 316 -5.30 -31.65 9.70
C MET A 316 -5.92 -30.50 10.50
N LYS A 317 -7.25 -30.52 10.63
CA LYS A 317 -8.00 -29.57 11.44
C LYS A 317 -7.82 -29.89 12.92
N LYS A 318 -7.76 -28.86 13.76
CA LYS A 318 -7.67 -28.97 15.22
C LYS A 318 -8.67 -28.03 15.86
N GLU A 319 -9.51 -28.58 16.74
CA GLU A 319 -10.54 -27.82 17.44
C GLU A 319 -9.96 -26.87 18.51
N PRO A 320 -10.62 -25.73 18.77
CA PRO A 320 -10.23 -24.82 19.85
C PRO A 320 -10.55 -25.36 21.25
N SER A 321 -9.59 -25.20 22.15
CA SER A 321 -9.89 -25.16 23.58
C SER A 321 -10.48 -23.79 23.90
N VAL A 322 -11.68 -23.76 24.49
CA VAL A 322 -12.41 -22.51 24.77
C VAL A 322 -12.61 -22.39 26.27
N THR A 323 -12.19 -21.27 26.84
CA THR A 323 -12.32 -20.96 28.26
C THR A 323 -12.84 -19.53 28.44
N VAL A 324 -13.73 -19.35 29.42
CA VAL A 324 -14.17 -18.02 29.85
C VAL A 324 -13.58 -17.76 31.23
N SER A 325 -13.05 -16.55 31.39
CA SER A 325 -12.42 -16.11 32.62
C SER A 325 -12.92 -14.73 33.02
N ARG A 326 -12.80 -14.41 34.32
CA ARG A 326 -13.25 -13.14 34.89
C ARG A 326 -12.03 -12.26 35.19
N ALA A 327 -12.08 -11.04 34.72
CA ALA A 327 -11.18 -9.96 35.10
C ALA A 327 -12.00 -8.80 35.68
N TYR A 328 -11.34 -7.93 36.43
CA TYR A 328 -11.93 -6.69 36.91
C TYR A 328 -11.06 -5.54 36.43
N HIS A 329 -11.69 -4.44 36.04
CA HIS A 329 -11.00 -3.17 35.90
C HIS A 329 -10.92 -2.54 37.29
N GLU A 330 -9.70 -2.41 37.80
CA GLU A 330 -9.41 -1.79 39.10
C GLU A 330 -8.98 -0.32 38.88
N ASP A 331 -9.44 0.59 39.75
CA ASP A 331 -8.91 1.95 39.78
C ASP A 331 -7.55 1.99 40.52
N ILE A 332 -6.95 3.19 40.57
CA ILE A 332 -5.65 3.43 41.24
C ILE A 332 -5.71 3.08 42.75
N SER A 333 -6.90 2.96 43.33
CA SER A 333 -7.12 2.60 44.74
C SER A 333 -7.41 1.11 44.94
N GLY A 334 -7.42 0.31 43.87
CA GLY A 334 -7.74 -1.12 43.90
C GLY A 334 -9.25 -1.43 43.93
N ASN A 335 -10.12 -0.44 43.73
CA ASN A 335 -11.56 -0.66 43.70
C ASN A 335 -11.99 -1.22 42.35
N ARG A 336 -12.88 -2.23 42.37
CA ARG A 336 -13.41 -2.86 41.15
C ARG A 336 -14.46 -1.97 40.51
N VAL A 337 -14.09 -1.31 39.41
CA VAL A 337 -14.95 -0.37 38.66
C VAL A 337 -15.88 -1.10 37.69
N SER A 338 -15.42 -2.16 37.04
CA SER A 338 -16.26 -2.96 36.13
C SER A 338 -15.80 -4.42 36.03
N LEU A 339 -16.75 -5.31 35.73
CA LEU A 339 -16.48 -6.72 35.43
C LEU A 339 -16.17 -6.88 33.94
N ILE A 340 -15.14 -7.66 33.64
CA ILE A 340 -14.72 -7.98 32.30
C ILE A 340 -14.72 -9.50 32.15
N LEU A 341 -15.40 -10.00 31.11
CA LEU A 341 -15.38 -11.40 30.72
C LEU A 341 -14.43 -11.56 29.53
N ILE A 342 -13.51 -12.53 29.63
CA ILE A 342 -12.55 -12.83 28.57
C ILE A 342 -12.82 -14.24 28.10
N CYS A 343 -13.17 -14.39 26.83
CA CYS A 343 -13.29 -15.69 26.18
C CYS A 343 -12.04 -15.95 25.36
N GLU A 344 -11.29 -16.98 25.71
CA GLU A 344 -10.08 -17.41 25.02
C GLU A 344 -10.35 -18.69 24.25
N ALA A 345 -9.99 -18.71 22.97
CA ALA A 345 -9.95 -19.87 22.09
C ALA A 345 -8.49 -20.14 21.71
N SER A 346 -7.94 -21.29 22.10
CA SER A 346 -6.52 -21.61 21.88
C SER A 346 -6.31 -22.98 21.25
N GLY A 347 -5.18 -23.13 20.56
CA GLY A 347 -4.71 -24.41 20.03
C GLY A 347 -5.44 -24.90 18.79
N PHE A 348 -6.12 -24.02 18.04
CA PHE A 348 -6.94 -24.40 16.89
C PHE A 348 -6.22 -24.27 15.54
N TYR A 349 -6.76 -24.94 14.53
CA TYR A 349 -6.30 -24.86 13.14
C TYR A 349 -7.45 -25.30 12.20
N PRO A 350 -7.76 -24.58 11.11
CA PRO A 350 -7.04 -23.44 10.50
C PRO A 350 -7.33 -22.10 11.21
N GLU A 351 -6.83 -20.98 10.65
CA GLU A 351 -6.92 -19.66 11.28
C GLU A 351 -8.35 -19.12 11.37
N GLU A 352 -9.26 -19.53 10.49
CA GLU A 352 -10.63 -19.02 10.46
C GLU A 352 -11.40 -19.32 11.77
N ILE A 353 -11.89 -18.29 12.45
CA ILE A 353 -12.66 -18.41 13.70
C ILE A 353 -13.64 -17.24 13.84
N SER A 354 -14.75 -17.46 14.54
CA SER A 354 -15.69 -16.42 14.94
C SER A 354 -16.02 -16.58 16.42
N ILE A 355 -15.90 -15.49 17.19
CA ILE A 355 -16.19 -15.45 18.62
C ILE A 355 -17.26 -14.38 18.86
N SER A 356 -18.39 -14.76 19.45
CA SER A 356 -19.51 -13.86 19.75
C SER A 356 -20.02 -14.05 21.18
N TRP A 357 -20.70 -13.03 21.69
CA TRP A 357 -21.28 -13.05 23.04
C TRP A 357 -22.81 -13.02 22.98
N LEU A 358 -23.43 -13.86 23.80
CA LEU A 358 -24.87 -13.90 24.02
C LEU A 358 -25.17 -13.61 25.48
N LYS A 359 -26.28 -12.93 25.75
CA LYS A 359 -26.82 -12.75 27.10
C LYS A 359 -28.16 -13.45 27.22
N ASN A 360 -28.29 -14.41 28.13
CA ASN A 360 -29.52 -15.19 28.30
C ASN A 360 -30.05 -15.75 26.97
N ASN A 361 -29.14 -16.23 26.10
CA ASN A 361 -29.41 -16.70 24.74
C ASN A 361 -29.94 -15.66 23.73
N SER A 362 -29.96 -14.38 24.09
CA SER A 362 -30.22 -13.29 23.16
C SER A 362 -28.91 -12.81 22.52
N PRO A 363 -28.84 -12.70 21.17
CA PRO A 363 -27.71 -12.07 20.49
C PRO A 363 -27.65 -10.57 20.83
N GLU A 364 -26.51 -9.92 20.52
CA GLU A 364 -26.29 -8.45 20.56
C GLU A 364 -25.55 -7.86 21.78
N LEU A 365 -24.63 -8.62 22.40
CA LEU A 365 -23.57 -7.94 23.16
C LEU A 365 -22.43 -7.56 22.22
N LYS A 366 -22.21 -6.25 22.07
CA LYS A 366 -20.99 -5.75 21.39
C LYS A 366 -19.80 -6.04 22.28
N SER A 367 -18.90 -6.92 21.82
CA SER A 367 -17.61 -7.10 22.47
C SER A 367 -16.86 -5.77 22.49
N SER A 368 -16.23 -5.46 23.61
CA SER A 368 -15.32 -4.31 23.71
C SER A 368 -14.08 -4.46 22.84
N TYR A 369 -13.72 -5.72 22.53
CA TYR A 369 -12.59 -6.07 21.69
C TYR A 369 -12.69 -7.54 21.25
N ASN A 370 -12.25 -7.83 20.02
CA ASN A 370 -12.09 -9.18 19.49
C ASN A 370 -10.79 -9.17 18.69
N ASN A 371 -9.83 -10.04 19.02
CA ASN A 371 -8.65 -10.16 18.16
C ASN A 371 -8.87 -11.20 17.08
N GLY A 372 -8.27 -10.93 15.93
CA GLY A 372 -8.08 -11.95 14.91
C GLY A 372 -7.18 -13.10 15.40
N PRO A 373 -7.13 -14.20 14.63
CA PRO A 373 -6.31 -15.35 14.95
C PRO A 373 -4.84 -14.95 14.97
N VAL A 374 -4.17 -15.23 16.08
CA VAL A 374 -2.73 -15.01 16.24
C VAL A 374 -2.01 -16.34 16.08
N SER A 375 -0.96 -16.37 15.26
CA SER A 375 -0.15 -17.56 15.05
C SER A 375 0.78 -17.82 16.24
N GLY A 376 0.69 -19.01 16.83
CA GLY A 376 1.56 -19.52 17.90
C GLY A 376 2.46 -20.65 17.41
N SER A 377 2.86 -21.56 18.32
CA SER A 377 3.72 -22.73 18.05
C SER A 377 3.07 -23.79 17.14
N GLY A 378 2.71 -23.42 15.91
CA GLY A 378 2.06 -24.27 14.90
C GLY A 378 0.53 -24.29 14.93
N THR A 379 -0.11 -23.60 15.87
CA THR A 379 -1.58 -23.45 15.99
C THR A 379 -1.96 -22.00 16.20
N PHE A 380 -3.25 -21.68 16.08
CA PHE A 380 -3.78 -20.34 16.29
C PHE A 380 -4.45 -20.17 17.65
N SER A 381 -4.50 -18.93 18.12
CA SER A 381 -5.24 -18.49 19.31
C SER A 381 -5.97 -17.18 19.03
N ALA A 382 -7.17 -17.02 19.58
CA ALA A 382 -8.00 -15.84 19.48
C ALA A 382 -8.76 -15.64 20.79
N TYR A 383 -9.15 -14.41 21.11
CA TYR A 383 -9.93 -14.08 22.28
C TYR A 383 -10.93 -12.96 22.01
N SER A 384 -11.96 -12.87 22.84
CA SER A 384 -12.93 -11.78 22.82
C SER A 384 -13.16 -11.27 24.24
N ILE A 385 -13.21 -9.95 24.38
CA ILE A 385 -13.36 -9.26 25.65
C ILE A 385 -14.72 -8.58 25.68
N LEU A 386 -15.51 -8.92 26.68
CA LEU A 386 -16.80 -8.31 26.96
C LEU A 386 -16.73 -7.50 28.26
N LYS A 387 -16.99 -6.20 28.17
CA LYS A 387 -17.17 -5.33 29.33
C LYS A 387 -18.63 -5.42 29.78
N VAL A 388 -18.86 -5.85 31.01
CA VAL A 388 -20.20 -5.93 31.60
C VAL A 388 -20.44 -4.70 32.46
N GLU A 389 -21.33 -3.82 32.01
CA GLU A 389 -21.72 -2.63 32.77
C GLU A 389 -22.61 -3.01 33.96
N GLN A 390 -22.54 -2.25 35.05
CA GLN A 390 -23.38 -2.45 36.24
C GLN A 390 -24.89 -2.41 35.91
N SER A 391 -25.27 -1.58 34.92
CA SER A 391 -26.64 -1.45 34.40
C SER A 391 -27.16 -2.69 33.69
N GLN A 392 -26.27 -3.54 33.15
CA GLN A 392 -26.65 -4.74 32.42
C GLN A 392 -27.04 -5.88 33.38
N GLY A 393 -26.62 -5.86 34.64
CA GLY A 393 -27.12 -6.77 35.69
C GLY A 393 -26.90 -8.27 35.45
N ASP A 394 -27.53 -9.06 36.32
CA ASP A 394 -27.46 -10.52 36.38
C ASP A 394 -27.80 -11.19 35.05
N GLY A 395 -27.04 -12.24 34.73
CA GLY A 395 -27.35 -13.05 33.57
C GLY A 395 -26.35 -14.15 33.31
N ASN A 396 -26.76 -15.05 32.42
CA ASN A 396 -25.88 -16.03 31.82
C ASN A 396 -25.24 -15.40 30.58
N TYR A 397 -23.94 -15.14 30.65
CA TYR A 397 -23.15 -14.61 29.53
C TYR A 397 -22.49 -15.79 28.84
N THR A 398 -22.85 -16.05 27.59
CA THR A 398 -22.35 -17.18 26.82
C THR A 398 -21.36 -16.69 25.79
N CYS A 399 -20.13 -17.18 25.85
CA CYS A 399 -19.20 -17.07 24.73
C CYS A 399 -19.49 -18.20 23.73
N MET A 400 -19.80 -17.84 22.49
CA MET A 400 -20.08 -18.77 21.40
C MET A 400 -18.96 -18.69 20.37
N VAL A 401 -18.28 -19.82 20.16
CA VAL A 401 -17.15 -19.94 19.25
C VAL A 401 -17.52 -20.86 18.07
N HIS A 402 -17.42 -20.32 16.86
CA HIS A 402 -17.55 -21.09 15.62
C HIS A 402 -16.17 -21.28 14.99
N HIS A 403 -15.87 -22.52 14.58
CA HIS A 403 -14.60 -22.87 13.95
C HIS A 403 -14.80 -23.99 12.92
N PRO A 404 -14.12 -24.00 11.76
CA PRO A 404 -14.28 -25.03 10.72
C PRO A 404 -13.91 -26.47 11.12
N ALA A 405 -13.27 -26.67 12.27
CA ALA A 405 -12.97 -27.97 12.83
C ALA A 405 -14.12 -28.54 13.68
N MET A 406 -15.16 -27.75 13.99
CA MET A 406 -16.31 -28.15 14.81
C MET A 406 -17.58 -28.18 13.96
N GLU A 407 -18.40 -29.22 14.10
CA GLU A 407 -19.73 -29.28 13.44
C GLU A 407 -20.74 -28.34 14.10
N GLU A 408 -20.70 -28.25 15.43
CA GLU A 408 -21.56 -27.39 16.24
C GLU A 408 -20.72 -26.33 16.98
N PRO A 409 -21.24 -25.11 17.20
CA PRO A 409 -20.50 -24.08 17.92
C PRO A 409 -20.28 -24.45 19.38
N LYS A 410 -19.07 -24.16 19.87
CA LYS A 410 -18.73 -24.38 21.28
C LYS A 410 -19.23 -23.20 22.10
N SER A 411 -20.07 -23.48 23.08
CA SER A 411 -20.66 -22.48 23.97
C SER A 411 -20.16 -22.66 25.39
N VAL A 412 -19.54 -21.62 25.96
CA VAL A 412 -19.10 -21.60 27.37
C VAL A 412 -19.90 -20.53 28.11
N VAL A 413 -20.66 -20.95 29.12
CA VAL A 413 -21.57 -20.07 29.87
C VAL A 413 -20.93 -19.63 31.17
N GLU A 414 -20.86 -18.33 31.37
CA GLU A 414 -20.41 -17.69 32.60
C GLU A 414 -21.60 -17.03 33.32
N LYS A 415 -21.89 -17.48 34.54
CA LYS A 415 -22.97 -16.92 35.35
C LYS A 415 -22.47 -15.68 36.09
N VAL A 416 -22.92 -14.51 35.68
CA VAL A 416 -22.63 -13.27 36.38
C VAL A 416 -23.81 -12.94 37.27
N THR A 417 -23.59 -13.06 38.56
CA THR A 417 -24.38 -12.38 39.59
C THR A 417 -23.52 -11.21 40.07
N PRO A 418 -23.94 -9.95 39.91
CA PRO A 418 -23.45 -8.87 40.74
C PRO A 418 -23.54 -9.34 42.18
N GLY A 419 -22.54 -9.02 43.00
CA GLY A 419 -22.61 -9.28 44.43
C GLY A 419 -24.00 -8.85 44.91
N GLY A 420 -24.79 -9.82 45.36
CA GLY A 420 -26.15 -9.56 45.79
C GLY A 420 -26.11 -8.44 46.81
N GLY A 421 -26.96 -7.44 46.60
CA GLY A 421 -27.46 -6.59 47.67
C GLY A 421 -28.21 -7.48 48.67
N ASN A 422 -27.47 -8.24 49.46
CA ASN A 422 -27.89 -8.56 50.80
C ASN A 422 -27.46 -7.37 51.64
N CYS A 423 -28.42 -6.70 52.27
CA CYS A 423 -28.19 -5.84 53.43
C CYS A 423 -27.68 -6.65 54.64
N ASN A 424 -26.78 -7.61 54.42
CA ASN A 424 -25.87 -8.07 55.45
C ASN A 424 -24.81 -6.99 55.54
N ARG A 425 -24.93 -6.13 56.56
CA ARG A 425 -23.87 -5.23 57.01
C ARG A 425 -22.53 -5.94 56.83
N HIS A 426 -21.70 -5.43 55.93
CA HIS A 426 -20.34 -5.92 55.84
C HIS A 426 -19.64 -5.49 57.14
N PRO A 427 -19.06 -6.43 57.89
CA PRO A 427 -18.25 -6.07 59.05
C PRO A 427 -17.07 -5.21 58.59
N LEU A 428 -16.64 -4.28 59.44
CA LEU A 428 -15.46 -3.45 59.23
C LEU A 428 -14.27 -4.33 58.81
N GLU A 429 -13.73 -4.10 57.63
CA GLU A 429 -12.66 -4.90 57.02
C GLU A 429 -11.35 -4.11 57.01
N VAL A 430 -10.25 -4.79 57.35
CA VAL A 430 -8.90 -4.24 57.31
C VAL A 430 -8.05 -5.10 56.38
N SER A 431 -7.52 -4.48 55.33
CA SER A 431 -6.64 -5.11 54.35
C SER A 431 -5.29 -4.39 54.29
N LEU A 432 -4.22 -5.18 54.11
CA LEU A 432 -2.87 -4.68 53.89
C LEU A 432 -2.50 -4.89 52.42
N LEU A 433 -2.11 -3.82 51.75
CA LEU A 433 -1.65 -3.83 50.38
C LEU A 433 -0.11 -3.72 50.38
N PRO A 434 0.61 -4.65 49.71
CA PRO A 434 2.06 -4.57 49.57
C PRO A 434 2.47 -3.37 48.71
N PRO A 435 3.76 -2.98 48.73
CA PRO A 435 4.29 -1.99 47.79
C PRO A 435 4.08 -2.41 46.35
N SER A 436 3.70 -1.46 45.50
CA SER A 436 3.56 -1.70 44.07
C SER A 436 4.93 -1.97 43.45
N LEU A 437 4.96 -2.71 42.33
CA LEU A 437 6.20 -2.93 41.57
C LEU A 437 6.79 -1.62 41.04
N GLU A 438 5.93 -0.62 40.77
CA GLU A 438 6.35 0.73 40.38
C GLU A 438 7.10 1.41 41.54
N ASP A 439 6.56 1.39 42.75
CA ASP A 439 7.20 2.00 43.93
C ASP A 439 8.52 1.31 44.29
N LEU A 440 8.57 -0.02 44.14
CA LEU A 440 9.74 -0.83 44.48
C LEU A 440 10.90 -0.66 43.49
N TYR A 441 10.60 -0.68 42.19
CA TYR A 441 11.62 -0.83 41.15
C TYR A 441 11.78 0.40 40.24
N ILE A 442 10.84 1.34 40.28
CA ILE A 442 10.89 2.57 39.48
C ILE A 442 11.07 3.80 40.38
N ALA A 443 10.13 4.04 41.30
CA ALA A 443 10.14 5.25 42.12
C ALA A 443 11.08 5.17 43.33
N GLN A 444 11.54 3.95 43.69
CA GLN A 444 12.34 3.68 44.89
C GLN A 444 11.74 4.29 46.16
N ASN A 445 10.41 4.26 46.27
CA ASN A 445 9.63 4.88 47.34
C ASN A 445 8.55 3.91 47.80
N ALA A 446 8.97 2.75 48.32
CA ALA A 446 8.08 1.67 48.69
C ALA A 446 7.09 2.09 49.80
N THR A 447 5.80 1.81 49.58
CA THR A 447 4.75 2.10 50.55
C THR A 447 3.88 0.89 50.82
N ILE A 448 3.48 0.71 52.08
CA ILE A 448 2.51 -0.30 52.50
C ILE A 448 1.24 0.43 52.89
N SER A 449 0.10 0.02 52.34
CA SER A 449 -1.18 0.67 52.62
C SER A 449 -2.06 -0.23 53.50
N CYS A 450 -2.57 0.32 54.60
CA CYS A 450 -3.58 -0.28 55.45
C CYS A 450 -4.92 0.36 55.12
N LEU A 451 -5.74 -0.37 54.37
CA LEU A 451 -7.07 0.06 53.93
C LEU A 451 -8.12 -0.47 54.91
N VAL A 452 -8.88 0.46 55.49
CA VAL A 452 -10.01 0.21 56.37
C VAL A 452 -11.28 0.59 55.63
N SER A 453 -12.22 -0.35 55.50
CA SER A 453 -13.50 -0.17 54.79
C SER A 453 -14.69 -0.63 55.61
N GLY A 454 -15.88 -0.10 55.30
CA GLY A 454 -17.14 -0.50 55.94
C GLY A 454 -17.42 0.19 57.29
N MET A 455 -16.85 1.36 57.55
CA MET A 455 -17.07 2.10 58.81
C MET A 455 -18.40 2.88 58.78
N GLU A 456 -19.17 2.85 59.87
CA GLU A 456 -20.41 3.65 59.96
C GLU A 456 -20.13 5.14 60.20
N THR A 457 -19.07 5.46 60.94
CA THR A 457 -18.61 6.84 61.18
C THR A 457 -17.09 6.90 61.15
N PRO A 458 -16.48 8.00 60.68
CA PRO A 458 -15.02 8.11 60.60
C PRO A 458 -14.35 8.54 61.92
N GLY A 459 -15.11 9.10 62.87
CA GLY A 459 -14.58 9.88 63.99
C GLY A 459 -13.85 9.09 65.08
N SER A 460 -14.00 7.76 65.14
CA SER A 460 -13.40 6.90 66.17
C SER A 460 -12.22 6.06 65.65
N LEU A 461 -11.76 6.33 64.44
CA LEU A 461 -10.71 5.54 63.78
C LEU A 461 -9.32 5.90 64.32
N GLU A 462 -8.63 4.91 64.88
CA GLU A 462 -7.23 5.00 65.28
C GLU A 462 -6.44 3.90 64.54
N VAL A 463 -5.47 4.30 63.71
CA VAL A 463 -4.58 3.38 62.98
C VAL A 463 -3.15 3.61 63.46
N SER A 464 -2.48 2.53 63.84
CA SER A 464 -1.09 2.54 64.31
C SER A 464 -0.26 1.46 63.63
N TRP A 465 1.04 1.70 63.46
CA TRP A 465 1.97 0.79 62.80
C TRP A 465 3.08 0.35 63.76
N SER A 466 3.54 -0.88 63.58
CA SER A 466 4.71 -1.46 64.25
C SER A 466 5.49 -2.34 63.26
N ARG A 467 6.78 -2.55 63.53
CA ARG A 467 7.66 -3.44 62.74
C ARG A 467 8.49 -4.31 63.70
N ALA A 468 9.07 -5.41 63.21
CA ALA A 468 9.80 -6.35 64.04
C ALA A 468 11.12 -5.77 64.58
N SER A 469 11.79 -4.92 63.81
CA SER A 469 13.03 -4.23 64.19
C SER A 469 12.79 -2.84 64.79
N GLU A 470 13.50 -2.45 65.85
CA GLU A 470 13.30 -1.12 66.45
C GLU A 470 13.79 0.01 65.52
N GLY A 471 12.90 0.94 65.16
CA GLY A 471 13.18 2.05 64.25
C GLY A 471 12.00 3.02 64.10
N LEU A 472 12.25 4.21 63.56
CA LEU A 472 11.20 5.20 63.27
C LEU A 472 10.36 4.76 62.07
N LEU A 473 9.05 5.00 62.12
CA LEU A 473 8.10 4.71 61.04
C LEU A 473 7.54 6.02 60.46
N ALA A 474 7.64 6.19 59.15
CA ALA A 474 7.07 7.32 58.44
C ALA A 474 5.64 7.00 57.98
N VAL A 475 4.66 7.43 58.78
CA VAL A 475 3.23 7.14 58.56
C VAL A 475 2.50 8.38 58.03
N VAL A 476 1.72 8.20 56.97
CA VAL A 476 0.84 9.21 56.37
C VAL A 476 -0.58 8.67 56.35
N SER A 477 -1.49 9.27 57.10
CA SER A 477 -2.91 8.90 57.08
C SER A 477 -3.69 9.85 56.17
N ARG A 478 -4.50 9.29 55.25
CA ARG A 478 -5.41 10.06 54.41
C ARG A 478 -6.72 10.33 55.14
N GLU A 479 -7.41 11.41 54.76
CA GLU A 479 -8.75 11.71 55.29
C GLU A 479 -9.76 10.62 54.89
N PRO A 480 -10.71 10.26 55.77
CA PRO A 480 -11.75 9.27 55.44
C PRO A 480 -12.66 9.74 54.30
N VAL A 481 -12.97 8.83 53.38
CA VAL A 481 -13.79 9.07 52.18
C VAL A 481 -15.13 8.33 52.31
N LEU A 482 -16.23 9.03 52.04
CA LEU A 482 -17.57 8.44 51.95
C LEU A 482 -17.72 7.68 50.64
N GLN A 483 -18.10 6.41 50.72
CA GLN A 483 -18.28 5.51 49.58
C GLN A 483 -19.72 5.53 49.07
N GLU A 484 -19.95 5.06 47.84
CA GLU A 484 -21.29 5.00 47.22
C GLU A 484 -22.27 4.09 47.99
N ASP A 485 -21.75 3.16 48.79
CA ASP A 485 -22.53 2.26 49.66
C ASP A 485 -22.99 2.91 50.98
N GLY A 486 -22.62 4.17 51.23
CA GLY A 486 -22.97 4.92 52.44
C GLY A 486 -22.05 4.68 53.65
N THR A 487 -21.00 3.87 53.51
CA THR A 487 -19.98 3.66 54.55
C THR A 487 -18.73 4.53 54.31
N TYR A 488 -17.89 4.67 55.33
CA TYR A 488 -16.62 5.37 55.24
C TYR A 488 -15.47 4.38 55.03
N SER A 489 -14.47 4.83 54.26
CA SER A 489 -13.20 4.15 54.07
C SER A 489 -12.03 5.08 54.42
N ALA A 490 -10.93 4.53 54.90
CA ALA A 490 -9.72 5.29 55.21
C ALA A 490 -8.48 4.47 54.88
N THR A 491 -7.41 5.16 54.49
CA THR A 491 -6.13 4.51 54.13
C THR A 491 -5.00 5.15 54.91
N SER A 492 -4.28 4.34 55.69
CA SER A 492 -3.02 4.73 56.31
C SER A 492 -1.85 4.15 55.50
N ILE A 493 -0.88 4.97 55.17
CA ILE A 493 0.25 4.65 54.30
C ILE A 493 1.53 4.67 55.13
N LEU A 494 2.24 3.55 55.16
CA LEU A 494 3.56 3.44 55.77
C LEU A 494 4.63 3.46 54.66
N ARG A 495 5.57 4.40 54.73
CA ARG A 495 6.77 4.36 53.86
C ARG A 495 7.79 3.40 54.44
N VAL A 496 8.35 2.53 53.59
CA VAL A 496 9.33 1.51 53.98
C VAL A 496 10.53 1.55 53.04
N CYS A 497 11.70 1.09 53.52
CA CYS A 497 12.86 0.95 52.64
C CYS A 497 12.69 -0.26 51.74
N VAL A 498 13.15 -0.17 50.49
CA VAL A 498 13.06 -1.26 49.51
C VAL A 498 13.84 -2.47 50.04
N GLU A 499 15.02 -2.26 50.62
CA GLU A 499 15.92 -3.30 51.13
C GLU A 499 15.27 -4.07 52.29
N GLU A 500 14.61 -3.36 53.21
CA GLU A 500 13.92 -3.95 54.36
C GLU A 500 12.74 -4.83 53.91
N TRP A 501 11.94 -4.33 52.97
CA TRP A 501 10.85 -5.10 52.38
C TRP A 501 11.39 -6.35 51.64
N GLN A 502 12.45 -6.19 50.86
CA GLN A 502 13.10 -7.28 50.11
C GLN A 502 13.73 -8.34 51.03
N ALA A 503 14.24 -7.93 52.20
CA ALA A 503 14.80 -8.81 53.23
C ALA A 503 13.72 -9.60 54.00
N GLY A 504 12.44 -9.29 53.80
CA GLY A 504 11.33 -9.96 54.46
C GLY A 504 10.99 -9.39 55.84
N GLU A 505 11.34 -8.13 56.11
CA GLU A 505 10.92 -7.41 57.33
C GLU A 505 9.39 -7.44 57.47
N GLU A 506 8.94 -7.61 58.71
CA GLU A 506 7.53 -7.81 59.04
C GLU A 506 6.90 -6.52 59.60
N PHE A 507 5.87 -6.03 58.91
CA PHE A 507 5.16 -4.80 59.25
C PHE A 507 3.73 -5.10 59.72
N THR A 508 3.30 -4.47 60.80
CA THR A 508 2.02 -4.73 61.45
C THR A 508 1.20 -3.45 61.58
N CYS A 509 0.00 -3.46 60.99
CA CYS A 509 -1.02 -2.41 61.15
C CYS A 509 -2.03 -2.84 62.22
N THR A 510 -2.30 -1.95 63.18
CA THR A 510 -3.29 -2.12 64.24
C THR A 510 -4.37 -1.04 64.10
N VAL A 511 -5.61 -1.49 63.91
CA VAL A 511 -6.79 -0.63 63.71
C VAL A 511 -7.72 -0.76 64.91
N LYS A 512 -8.10 0.37 65.53
CA LYS A 512 -9.14 0.46 66.54
C LYS A 512 -10.27 1.34 66.01
N HIS A 513 -11.50 0.91 66.26
CA HIS A 513 -12.71 1.63 65.89
C HIS A 513 -13.85 1.21 66.83
N GLN A 514 -14.83 2.09 67.06
CA GLN A 514 -15.98 1.78 67.94
C GLN A 514 -16.86 0.63 67.42
N ASP A 515 -16.84 0.38 66.11
CA ASP A 515 -17.64 -0.66 65.44
C ASP A 515 -17.05 -2.07 65.66
N ILE A 516 -15.86 -2.19 66.26
CA ILE A 516 -15.19 -3.46 66.55
C ILE A 516 -14.89 -3.62 68.05
N PRO A 517 -15.17 -4.78 68.65
CA PRO A 517 -14.98 -4.99 70.10
C PRO A 517 -13.51 -5.09 70.52
N SER A 518 -12.61 -5.39 69.59
CA SER A 518 -11.17 -5.49 69.81
C SER A 518 -10.42 -4.95 68.61
N ALA A 519 -9.22 -4.42 68.84
CA ALA A 519 -8.34 -3.95 67.76
C ALA A 519 -8.08 -5.06 66.74
N ILE A 520 -8.19 -4.74 65.45
CA ILE A 520 -7.82 -5.66 64.37
C ILE A 520 -6.34 -5.45 64.08
N VAL A 521 -5.57 -6.53 64.16
CA VAL A 521 -4.13 -6.54 63.88
C VAL A 521 -3.90 -7.34 62.61
N LYS A 522 -3.24 -6.71 61.63
CA LYS A 522 -2.84 -7.33 60.37
C LYS A 522 -1.35 -7.16 60.17
N THR A 523 -0.72 -8.17 59.59
CA THR A 523 0.73 -8.21 59.39
C THR A 523 1.04 -8.56 57.94
N ILE A 524 2.08 -7.94 57.38
CA ILE A 524 2.52 -8.14 56.01
C ILE A 524 4.06 -8.18 55.94
N ARG A 525 4.58 -9.04 55.06
CA ARG A 525 6.00 -9.18 54.73
C ARG A 525 6.14 -9.71 53.31
N LYS A 526 7.31 -9.59 52.70
CA LYS A 526 7.58 -10.20 51.39
C LYS A 526 7.52 -11.74 51.50
N SER A 527 6.78 -12.37 50.59
CA SER A 527 6.65 -13.83 50.56
C SER A 527 7.79 -14.46 49.76
N HIS A 528 8.65 -15.25 50.43
CA HIS A 528 9.75 -15.99 49.78
C HIS A 528 9.38 -17.42 49.36
N MET A 529 8.11 -17.82 49.52
CA MET A 529 7.65 -19.20 49.28
C MET A 529 7.02 -19.43 47.89
N VAL A 530 7.01 -18.42 47.01
CA VAL A 530 6.34 -18.50 45.70
C VAL A 530 7.34 -18.93 44.62
N SER A 531 6.97 -19.92 43.81
CA SER A 531 7.71 -20.26 42.59
C SER A 531 7.66 -19.09 41.61
N LEU A 532 8.81 -18.51 41.28
CA LEU A 532 8.90 -17.40 40.35
C LEU A 532 8.88 -17.92 38.91
N ARG A 533 7.96 -17.42 38.08
CA ARG A 533 7.89 -17.70 36.65
C ARG A 533 7.75 -16.41 35.86
N ALA A 534 8.65 -16.21 34.90
CA ALA A 534 8.68 -15.01 34.06
C ALA A 534 7.48 -14.95 33.10
N PRO A 535 6.87 -13.77 32.87
CA PRO A 535 5.86 -13.59 31.84
C PRO A 535 6.45 -13.73 30.43
N SER A 536 5.70 -14.41 29.57
CA SER A 536 5.84 -14.32 28.12
C SER A 536 4.99 -13.16 27.62
N VAL A 537 5.62 -12.19 26.97
CA VAL A 537 4.96 -10.95 26.52
C VAL A 537 4.81 -10.94 25.00
N TYR A 538 3.58 -10.75 24.56
CA TYR A 538 3.16 -10.67 23.16
C TYR A 538 2.52 -9.32 22.90
N ILE A 539 2.90 -8.67 21.80
CA ILE A 539 2.32 -7.40 21.36
C ILE A 539 1.72 -7.58 19.96
N SER A 540 0.50 -7.08 19.76
CA SER A 540 -0.24 -7.21 18.51
C SER A 540 -0.55 -5.83 17.92
N PRO A 541 -0.39 -5.64 16.59
CA PRO A 541 -0.71 -4.40 15.91
C PRO A 541 -2.25 -4.20 15.81
N PRO A 542 -2.70 -2.99 15.44
CA PRO A 542 -4.12 -2.71 15.23
C PRO A 542 -4.76 -3.56 14.14
N HIS A 543 -6.05 -3.85 14.33
CA HIS A 543 -6.84 -4.61 13.36
C HIS A 543 -7.06 -3.79 12.08
N ALA A 544 -7.05 -4.46 10.91
CA ALA A 544 -7.17 -3.81 9.62
C ALA A 544 -8.51 -3.06 9.44
N GLU A 545 -9.57 -3.53 10.10
CA GLU A 545 -10.89 -2.88 10.08
C GLU A 545 -10.89 -1.55 10.84
N GLU A 546 -10.19 -1.45 11.98
CA GLU A 546 -10.07 -0.18 12.73
C GLU A 546 -9.27 0.85 11.92
N LEU A 547 -8.19 0.41 11.27
CA LEU A 547 -7.38 1.26 10.40
C LEU A 547 -8.14 1.73 9.16
N SER A 548 -9.11 0.95 8.68
CA SER A 548 -9.97 1.31 7.54
C SER A 548 -10.91 2.46 7.86
N LEU A 549 -11.28 2.64 9.14
CA LEU A 549 -12.13 3.75 9.60
C LEU A 549 -11.36 5.07 9.77
N ARG A 550 -10.01 5.03 9.84
CA ARG A 550 -9.10 6.19 9.89
C ARG A 550 -9.31 7.18 11.04
N GLU A 551 -9.96 6.78 12.12
CA GLU A 551 -10.18 7.61 13.31
C GLU A 551 -9.21 7.26 14.44
N SER A 552 -9.38 6.09 15.03
CA SER A 552 -8.54 5.55 16.10
C SER A 552 -8.23 4.09 15.85
N ALA A 553 -7.15 3.60 16.45
CA ALA A 553 -6.64 2.25 16.28
C ALA A 553 -6.18 1.70 17.64
N THR A 554 -6.29 0.40 17.84
CA THR A 554 -5.98 -0.25 19.12
C THR A 554 -4.71 -1.09 19.02
N ILE A 555 -3.74 -0.87 19.92
CA ILE A 555 -2.57 -1.74 20.09
C ILE A 555 -2.75 -2.57 21.36
N THR A 556 -2.35 -3.84 21.34
CA THR A 556 -2.65 -4.75 22.44
C THR A 556 -1.44 -5.53 22.92
N CYS A 557 -1.40 -5.77 24.23
CA CYS A 557 -0.31 -6.48 24.90
C CYS A 557 -0.87 -7.59 25.80
N LEU A 558 -0.32 -8.79 25.66
CA LEU A 558 -0.64 -9.95 26.48
C LEU A 558 0.64 -10.40 27.19
N ALA A 559 0.66 -10.35 28.51
CA ALA A 559 1.67 -11.00 29.33
C ALA A 559 1.05 -12.26 29.95
N SER A 560 1.65 -13.44 29.75
CA SER A 560 1.09 -14.72 30.21
C SER A 560 2.14 -15.65 30.81
N GLY A 561 1.68 -16.67 31.53
CA GLY A 561 2.49 -17.74 32.09
C GLY A 561 3.34 -17.33 33.28
N PHE A 562 2.96 -16.26 33.99
CA PHE A 562 3.74 -15.70 35.10
C PHE A 562 3.21 -16.07 36.48
N GLN A 563 4.10 -15.99 37.48
CA GLN A 563 3.83 -16.19 38.89
C GLN A 563 4.92 -15.46 39.70
N PRO A 564 4.62 -14.64 40.73
CA PRO A 564 3.34 -14.41 41.42
C PRO A 564 2.29 -13.62 40.62
N ARG A 565 1.12 -13.33 41.22
CA ARG A 565 0.03 -12.61 40.55
C ARG A 565 0.41 -11.16 40.22
N GLU A 566 1.26 -10.54 41.02
CA GLU A 566 1.59 -9.11 40.93
C GLU A 566 2.47 -8.82 39.70
N ILE A 567 1.99 -7.91 38.84
CA ILE A 567 2.65 -7.53 37.58
C ILE A 567 2.35 -6.06 37.27
N LEU A 568 3.30 -5.38 36.64
CA LEU A 568 3.16 -4.01 36.15
C LEU A 568 3.11 -4.04 34.63
N VAL A 569 2.16 -3.31 34.03
CA VAL A 569 2.07 -3.16 32.57
C VAL A 569 1.82 -1.69 32.24
N THR A 570 2.75 -1.10 31.48
CA THR A 570 2.71 0.29 31.03
C THR A 570 3.06 0.37 29.54
N TRP A 571 2.89 1.54 28.95
CA TRP A 571 3.12 1.77 27.52
C TRP A 571 4.09 2.92 27.28
N THR A 572 4.83 2.82 26.18
CA THR A 572 5.63 3.92 25.65
C THR A 572 5.30 4.18 24.17
N GLN A 573 5.33 5.45 23.77
CA GLN A 573 5.23 5.91 22.38
C GLN A 573 6.51 6.65 22.05
N GLN A 574 7.25 6.18 21.04
CA GLN A 574 8.58 6.72 20.69
C GLN A 574 9.50 6.84 21.92
N ASP A 575 9.53 5.78 22.74
CA ASP A 575 10.30 5.68 23.99
C ASP A 575 9.91 6.69 25.10
N ARG A 576 8.76 7.35 24.97
CA ARG A 576 8.20 8.24 26.01
C ARG A 576 7.04 7.56 26.74
N PRO A 577 6.92 7.71 28.08
CA PRO A 577 5.79 7.15 28.83
C PRO A 577 4.45 7.66 28.30
N VAL A 578 3.53 6.73 28.06
CA VAL A 578 2.15 7.02 27.71
C VAL A 578 1.35 7.18 29.00
N PRO A 579 0.48 8.20 29.13
CA PRO A 579 -0.29 8.43 30.34
C PRO A 579 -1.40 7.37 30.51
N GLN A 580 -1.76 7.07 31.76
CA GLN A 580 -2.61 5.94 32.11
C GLN A 580 -4.02 6.02 31.50
N GLU A 581 -4.52 7.22 31.20
CA GLU A 581 -5.86 7.41 30.61
C GLU A 581 -5.96 6.91 29.16
N ALA A 582 -4.81 6.75 28.49
CA ALA A 582 -4.76 6.29 27.10
C ALA A 582 -4.81 4.76 26.96
N TYR A 583 -4.58 4.01 28.05
CA TYR A 583 -4.58 2.54 28.03
C TYR A 583 -5.37 1.93 29.18
N THR A 584 -5.71 0.65 29.05
CA THR A 584 -6.52 -0.08 30.03
C THR A 584 -5.90 -1.45 30.26
N ASN A 585 -5.55 -1.73 31.52
CA ASN A 585 -5.10 -3.05 31.96
C ASN A 585 -6.31 -3.89 32.42
N ILE A 586 -6.34 -5.15 32.01
CA ILE A 586 -7.41 -6.12 32.24
C ILE A 586 -6.77 -7.40 32.80
N GLY A 587 -7.01 -7.68 34.08
CA GLY A 587 -6.35 -8.76 34.83
C GLY A 587 -5.53 -8.21 36.01
N PRO A 588 -4.64 -9.01 36.64
CA PRO A 588 -4.23 -10.38 36.30
C PRO A 588 -5.29 -11.46 36.57
N VAL A 589 -5.44 -12.38 35.64
CA VAL A 589 -6.40 -13.50 35.65
C VAL A 589 -5.64 -14.82 35.73
N ARG A 590 -6.17 -15.77 36.50
CA ARG A 590 -5.58 -17.11 36.61
C ARG A 590 -5.79 -17.90 35.32
N GLU A 591 -4.73 -18.52 34.81
CA GLU A 591 -4.77 -19.40 33.64
C GLU A 591 -5.50 -20.71 33.94
N ALA A 592 -6.13 -21.27 32.90
CA ALA A 592 -6.81 -22.56 32.98
C ALA A 592 -5.78 -23.70 33.07
N GLY A 593 -5.61 -24.28 34.27
CA GLY A 593 -4.64 -25.36 34.50
C GLY A 593 -4.50 -25.76 35.97
N LYS A 594 -3.73 -26.83 36.21
CA LYS A 594 -3.37 -27.30 37.55
C LYS A 594 -2.34 -26.39 38.24
N GLU A 595 -1.48 -25.74 37.46
CA GLU A 595 -0.50 -24.77 37.95
C GLU A 595 -1.17 -23.42 38.26
N GLU A 596 -0.62 -22.68 39.22
CA GLU A 596 -1.11 -21.34 39.60
C GLU A 596 -0.37 -20.27 38.78
N LEU A 597 -0.75 -20.17 37.51
CA LEU A 597 -0.20 -19.20 36.56
C LEU A 597 -1.22 -18.09 36.27
N TYR A 598 -0.71 -16.93 35.91
CA TYR A 598 -1.53 -15.77 35.59
C TYR A 598 -1.19 -15.19 34.22
N PHE A 599 -2.18 -14.50 33.65
CA PHE A 599 -2.03 -13.63 32.49
C PHE A 599 -2.68 -12.27 32.74
N ILE A 600 -2.18 -11.23 32.09
CA ILE A 600 -2.76 -9.89 32.07
C ILE A 600 -2.77 -9.36 30.65
N TYR A 601 -3.81 -8.60 30.34
CA TYR A 601 -4.00 -7.98 29.05
C TYR A 601 -4.00 -6.46 29.18
N SER A 602 -3.43 -5.75 28.20
CA SER A 602 -3.45 -4.29 28.15
C SER A 602 -3.85 -3.80 26.77
N LYS A 603 -4.72 -2.80 26.72
CA LYS A 603 -5.24 -2.16 25.50
C LYS A 603 -4.81 -0.70 25.46
N LEU A 604 -4.08 -0.30 24.42
CA LEU A 604 -3.70 1.08 24.16
C LEU A 604 -4.51 1.64 22.98
N ASN A 605 -5.17 2.78 23.17
CA ASN A 605 -5.84 3.49 22.07
C ASN A 605 -4.88 4.53 21.49
N VAL A 606 -4.71 4.51 20.16
CA VAL A 606 -3.84 5.44 19.43
C VAL A 606 -4.59 6.08 18.27
N LEU A 607 -4.09 7.20 17.75
CA LEU A 607 -4.65 7.82 16.56
C LEU A 607 -4.20 7.06 15.31
N ALA A 608 -5.13 6.79 14.39
CA ALA A 608 -4.81 6.08 13.14
C ALA A 608 -3.75 6.82 12.32
N SER A 609 -3.77 8.15 12.32
CA SER A 609 -2.77 9.00 11.64
C SER A 609 -1.35 8.84 12.19
N GLU A 610 -1.20 8.59 13.48
CA GLU A 610 0.09 8.41 14.16
C GLU A 610 0.67 7.03 13.88
N TRP A 611 -0.17 6.00 13.87
CA TRP A 611 0.19 4.67 13.40
C TRP A 611 0.63 4.69 11.93
N GLU A 612 -0.12 5.37 11.06
CA GLU A 612 0.17 5.46 9.62
C GLU A 612 1.49 6.17 9.30
N ARG A 613 1.88 7.11 10.16
CA ARG A 613 3.17 7.82 10.12
C ARG A 613 4.36 6.91 10.44
N GLY A 614 4.13 5.77 11.09
CA GLY A 614 5.17 4.82 11.48
C GLY A 614 5.69 5.03 12.91
N ASP A 615 4.90 5.63 13.79
CA ASP A 615 5.26 5.74 15.21
C ASP A 615 5.43 4.34 15.84
N THR A 616 6.44 4.20 16.69
CA THR A 616 6.71 2.96 17.44
C THR A 616 6.04 3.01 18.81
N TYR A 617 5.37 1.92 19.16
CA TYR A 617 4.72 1.74 20.45
C TYR A 617 5.30 0.51 21.13
N ALA A 618 5.50 0.58 22.45
CA ALA A 618 6.00 -0.57 23.19
C ALA A 618 5.26 -0.81 24.51
N CYS A 619 4.98 -2.08 24.76
CA CYS A 619 4.46 -2.56 26.03
C CYS A 619 5.63 -2.89 26.96
N VAL A 620 5.64 -2.27 28.13
CA VAL A 620 6.65 -2.45 29.18
C VAL A 620 6.02 -3.23 30.32
N VAL A 621 6.58 -4.39 30.61
CA VAL A 621 6.06 -5.34 31.61
C VAL A 621 7.08 -5.51 32.73
N GLY A 622 6.69 -5.18 33.95
CA GLY A 622 7.48 -5.37 35.16
C GLY A 622 6.99 -6.56 35.98
N HIS A 623 7.86 -7.50 36.34
CA HIS A 623 7.51 -8.70 37.11
C HIS A 623 8.74 -9.30 37.81
N GLU A 624 8.61 -9.76 39.06
CA GLU A 624 9.75 -10.26 39.85
C GLU A 624 10.39 -11.54 39.29
N GLY A 625 9.64 -12.34 38.53
CA GLY A 625 10.17 -13.49 37.82
C GLY A 625 11.08 -13.13 36.62
N LEU A 626 11.20 -11.86 36.24
CA LEU A 626 12.06 -11.44 35.14
C LEU A 626 13.51 -11.21 35.62
N PRO A 627 14.52 -11.63 34.84
CA PRO A 627 15.94 -11.45 35.22
C PRO A 627 16.35 -10.00 35.45
N MET A 628 15.71 -9.05 34.75
CA MET A 628 15.96 -7.61 34.83
C MET A 628 14.78 -6.85 35.43
N THR A 629 13.84 -7.55 36.07
CA THR A 629 12.56 -7.04 36.57
C THR A 629 11.61 -6.50 35.49
N PHE A 630 12.11 -6.04 34.34
CA PHE A 630 11.33 -5.48 33.23
C PHE A 630 11.62 -6.18 31.90
N LEU A 631 10.62 -6.19 31.03
CA LEU A 631 10.69 -6.65 29.64
C LEU A 631 9.88 -5.70 28.76
N GLN A 632 10.41 -5.34 27.59
CA GLN A 632 9.74 -4.47 26.63
C GLN A 632 9.52 -5.18 25.28
N ARG A 633 8.35 -4.99 24.69
CA ARG A 633 8.02 -5.46 23.33
C ARG A 633 7.46 -4.30 22.51
N SER A 634 8.07 -4.04 21.36
CA SER A 634 7.69 -2.94 20.48
C SER A 634 6.99 -3.41 19.20
N VAL A 635 6.14 -2.56 18.66
CA VAL A 635 5.46 -2.73 17.39
C VAL A 635 5.32 -1.39 16.67
N ASP A 636 5.39 -1.43 15.34
CA ASP A 636 5.19 -0.30 14.45
C ASP A 636 4.59 -0.81 13.13
N LYS A 637 4.23 0.11 12.23
CA LYS A 637 3.61 -0.22 10.94
C LYS A 637 4.49 -1.07 10.02
N SER A 638 5.81 -0.88 10.07
CA SER A 638 6.77 -1.57 9.20
C SER A 638 7.17 -2.94 9.72
N SER A 639 7.16 -3.14 11.04
CA SER A 639 7.73 -4.32 11.65
C SER A 639 6.88 -5.56 11.45
N GLY A 640 5.53 -5.49 11.42
CA GLY A 640 4.61 -6.61 11.11
C GLY A 640 4.79 -7.91 11.92
N LYS A 641 5.82 -7.96 12.77
CA LYS A 641 6.33 -9.01 13.64
C LYS A 641 7.10 -8.31 14.76
N PRO A 642 6.80 -8.63 16.03
CA PRO A 642 7.36 -7.92 17.19
C PRO A 642 8.86 -8.16 17.35
N THR A 643 9.62 -7.08 17.59
CA THR A 643 11.06 -7.13 17.85
C THR A 643 11.32 -7.27 19.36
N ALA A 644 12.29 -8.10 19.75
CA ALA A 644 12.74 -8.25 21.13
C ALA A 644 13.84 -7.23 21.43
N VAL A 645 13.65 -6.34 22.40
CA VAL A 645 14.74 -5.52 22.93
C VAL A 645 14.73 -5.67 24.46
N ASN A 646 15.81 -6.24 25.00
CA ASN A 646 16.04 -6.23 26.44
C ASN A 646 16.54 -4.83 26.81
N VAL A 647 15.75 -4.09 27.58
CA VAL A 647 16.17 -2.78 28.10
C VAL A 647 16.68 -2.97 29.52
N SER A 648 17.95 -2.63 29.74
CA SER A 648 18.47 -2.36 31.08
C SER A 648 18.21 -0.88 31.38
N VAL A 649 17.23 -0.58 32.22
CA VAL A 649 17.15 0.76 32.80
C VAL A 649 18.23 0.83 33.88
N ILE A 650 19.38 1.42 33.55
CA ILE A 650 20.36 1.84 34.57
C ILE A 650 19.83 3.17 35.09
N LEU A 651 19.07 3.13 36.18
CA LEU A 651 18.78 4.33 36.96
C LEU A 651 20.09 4.72 37.67
N SER A 652 20.50 5.97 37.48
CA SER A 652 21.62 6.56 38.19
C SER A 652 21.41 6.41 39.69
N ASP A 653 22.42 5.93 40.42
CA ASP A 653 22.48 5.97 41.88
C ASP A 653 22.31 7.43 42.34
N THR A 654 21.08 7.84 42.57
CA THR A 654 20.80 8.92 43.50
C THR A 654 20.65 8.25 44.85
N ASP A 655 21.60 8.48 45.75
CA ASP A 655 21.50 8.13 47.17
C ASP A 655 20.19 8.74 47.73
N VAL A 656 19.10 7.98 47.67
CA VAL A 656 17.89 8.29 48.41
C VAL A 656 18.18 7.86 49.84
N THR A 657 18.62 8.81 50.66
CA THR A 657 18.68 8.60 52.10
C THR A 657 17.24 8.39 52.60
N CYS A 658 16.87 7.15 52.87
CA CYS A 658 15.60 6.81 53.51
C CYS A 658 15.62 7.28 54.97
N TYR A 659 15.17 8.51 55.23
CA TYR A 659 14.60 8.96 56.51
C TYR A 659 13.55 10.05 56.29
#